data_AF-A0A0G1WCP5-F1
#
_entry.id   AF-A0A0G1WCP5-F1
#
_cell.length_a   1.000
_cell.length_b   1.000
_cell.length_c   1.000
_cell.angle_alpha   90.00
_cell.angle_beta   90.00
_cell.angle_gamma   90.00
#
_symmetry.space_group_name_H-M   'P 1'
#
loop_
_entity.id
_entity.type
_entity.pdbx_description
1 polymer ?
#
loop_
_entity_poly.entity_id
_entity_poly.type
_entity_poly.pdbx_seq_one_letter_code
_entity_poly.pdbx_strand_id
1 'polypeptide(L)'
;MHVSGTNKGQALILALIMVSSAIVIVLAITSTTAYNSFVLRKETRRTLAFQLAEAGIDRALWCLNKPAVCGNPYIGETTQLGAGSFSVSVAVVGDNKEVTSVGTTGNVQRTIRVTATDEPATSEASFYYGVQVGEGGLNMDNNAIVKGNVYSNGSITAGNNAEIQGSVIVAGGTALTPDQSQIVQSSEYDVGRTTNETDAAQSFKAGETNVMNKISLYIKKVGSPSNATMHIVTDNAGLPGTTELASGTLNATLVTTTYGWIDITFNTTPPLIKGSTYWIIFDVGSKNASKYWIWGAHDNAGYGNGIGMFSKDWGSDPWQSANADFGFKVFMGGVPTSITGLRVPATAGGFVHANTIQTSNISANVECQIMESTTVAGDVECGSINQGTIAGNVTAENVTNSVISGNLTCETESSNTVSGVKTCPTAVDPPVDAPPENMPISNAQIKQWEIDAEIGGVVTPPGGVGTTYTVPNGTTLGPVKIDGNLFITNSAQVTMNGIIWVKGNLTIDNNADIKLSPSFGSQSSVIIVDDPSYQQTQGKVVINNNGDIQGSGAADSYVMVASTNKGITALTDPAIHIQNNVSGAIFFTSQGMLEISNNAELNEATGYLLQLDNNVEVTYESGLASTSFTSGPGGIWRALDETWEEL
;
A
#
# COMPACT_ATOMS: atom_id res chain seq x y z
N MET A 1 6.77 -70.93 78.33
CA MET A 1 6.63 -70.83 76.87
C MET A 1 5.14 -70.76 76.54
N HIS A 2 4.51 -69.59 76.62
CA HIS A 2 3.20 -69.31 76.01
C HIS A 2 2.85 -67.83 76.17
N VAL A 3 2.52 -67.21 75.04
CA VAL A 3 2.02 -65.83 74.90
C VAL A 3 0.56 -65.80 75.35
N SER A 4 0.18 -64.81 76.16
CA SER A 4 -1.22 -64.42 76.41
C SER A 4 -1.16 -63.01 77.02
N GLY A 5 -1.48 -61.91 76.35
CA GLY A 5 -2.46 -61.72 75.29
C GLY A 5 -3.63 -60.85 75.77
N THR A 6 -3.36 -59.77 76.51
CA THR A 6 -4.38 -58.81 77.01
C THR A 6 -4.20 -57.41 76.40
N ASN A 7 -3.87 -57.35 75.11
CA ASN A 7 -4.11 -56.16 74.26
C ASN A 7 -5.59 -56.07 73.81
N LYS A 8 -6.54 -56.67 74.55
CA LYS A 8 -7.94 -56.81 74.10
C LYS A 8 -8.79 -55.55 74.29
N GLY A 9 -8.32 -54.54 75.03
CA GLY A 9 -8.97 -53.22 75.16
C GLY A 9 -8.31 -52.12 74.33
N GLN A 10 -6.98 -52.13 74.19
CA GLN A 10 -6.23 -51.09 73.47
C GLN A 10 -6.49 -51.11 71.96
N ALA A 11 -6.68 -52.29 71.35
CA ALA A 11 -7.02 -52.40 69.94
C ALA A 11 -8.39 -51.77 69.60
N LEU A 12 -9.38 -51.89 70.49
CA LEU A 12 -10.70 -51.29 70.30
C LEU A 12 -10.65 -49.77 70.44
N ILE A 13 -9.91 -49.25 71.43
CA ILE A 13 -9.76 -47.80 71.63
C ILE A 13 -8.97 -47.17 70.47
N LEU A 14 -7.88 -47.81 70.01
CA LEU A 14 -7.13 -47.37 68.83
C LEU A 14 -7.99 -47.44 67.55
N ALA A 15 -8.80 -48.48 67.39
CA ALA A 15 -9.73 -48.59 66.27
C ALA A 15 -10.81 -47.50 66.31
N LEU A 16 -11.37 -47.19 67.47
CA LEU A 16 -12.36 -46.12 67.63
C LEU A 16 -11.75 -44.73 67.37
N ILE A 17 -10.53 -44.48 67.85
CA ILE A 17 -9.81 -43.24 67.56
C ILE A 17 -9.54 -43.14 66.05
N MET A 18 -9.04 -44.21 65.42
CA MET A 18 -8.79 -44.22 63.97
C MET A 18 -10.07 -44.00 63.16
N VAL A 19 -11.18 -44.65 63.52
CA VAL A 19 -12.48 -44.46 62.86
C VAL A 19 -13.00 -43.04 63.07
N SER A 20 -12.90 -42.49 64.28
CA SER A 20 -13.32 -41.10 64.55
C SER A 20 -12.46 -40.08 63.78
N SER A 21 -11.14 -40.28 63.71
CA SER A 21 -10.25 -39.42 62.91
C SER A 21 -10.54 -39.56 61.42
N ALA A 22 -10.84 -40.76 60.93
CA ALA A 22 -11.20 -41.00 59.54
C ALA A 22 -12.52 -40.30 59.17
N ILE A 23 -13.53 -40.33 60.05
CA ILE A 23 -14.79 -39.63 59.85
C ILE A 23 -14.58 -38.10 59.80
N VAL A 24 -13.76 -37.55 60.69
CA VAL A 24 -13.43 -36.11 60.68
C VAL A 24 -12.72 -35.72 59.38
N ILE A 25 -11.77 -36.53 58.91
CA ILE A 25 -11.07 -36.31 57.64
C ILE A 25 -12.04 -36.38 56.46
N VAL A 26 -12.94 -37.36 56.41
CA VAL A 26 -13.94 -37.50 55.33
C VAL A 26 -14.92 -36.31 55.32
N LEU A 27 -15.39 -35.86 56.48
CA LEU A 27 -16.25 -34.67 56.59
C LEU A 27 -15.52 -33.38 56.19
N ALA A 28 -14.24 -33.25 56.55
CA ALA A 28 -13.41 -32.12 56.12
C ALA A 28 -13.19 -32.12 54.60
N ILE A 29 -12.94 -33.29 53.98
CA ILE A 29 -12.77 -33.39 52.52
C ILE A 29 -14.08 -33.10 51.78
N THR A 30 -15.21 -33.63 52.24
CA THR A 30 -16.50 -33.42 51.56
C THR A 30 -16.98 -31.97 51.68
N SER A 31 -16.82 -31.33 52.84
CA SER A 31 -17.11 -29.91 53.02
C SER A 31 -16.20 -29.01 52.18
N THR A 32 -14.90 -29.29 52.12
CA THR A 32 -13.96 -28.54 51.27
C THR A 32 -14.26 -28.73 49.78
N THR A 33 -14.60 -29.94 49.35
CA THR A 33 -14.98 -30.23 47.95
C THR A 33 -16.28 -29.53 47.57
N ALA A 34 -17.29 -29.55 48.44
CA ALA A 34 -18.54 -28.84 48.23
C ALA A 34 -18.32 -27.32 48.15
N TYR A 35 -17.52 -26.77 49.06
CA TYR A 35 -17.13 -25.36 49.05
C TYR A 35 -16.40 -24.97 47.77
N ASN A 36 -15.38 -25.74 47.37
CA ASN A 36 -14.63 -25.51 46.13
C ASN A 36 -15.55 -25.59 44.89
N SER A 37 -16.47 -26.56 44.84
CA SER A 37 -17.42 -26.67 43.73
C SER A 37 -18.37 -25.47 43.63
N PHE A 38 -18.77 -24.89 44.77
CA PHE A 38 -19.61 -23.70 44.82
C PHE A 38 -18.84 -22.46 44.36
N VAL A 39 -17.61 -22.28 44.86
CA VAL A 39 -16.73 -21.17 44.45
C VAL A 39 -16.42 -21.25 42.96
N LEU A 40 -16.05 -22.43 42.45
CA LEU A 40 -15.78 -22.65 41.03
C LEU A 40 -17.00 -22.33 40.16
N ARG A 41 -18.20 -22.82 40.52
CA ARG A 41 -19.43 -22.51 39.78
C ARG A 41 -19.73 -21.00 39.76
N LYS A 42 -19.46 -20.30 40.86
CA LYS A 42 -19.64 -18.84 40.95
C LYS A 42 -18.67 -18.11 40.03
N GLU A 43 -17.40 -18.51 40.01
CA GLU A 43 -16.39 -17.91 39.13
C GLU A 43 -16.66 -18.24 37.66
N THR A 44 -17.03 -19.48 37.31
CA THR A 44 -17.43 -19.82 35.93
C THR A 44 -18.60 -18.96 35.45
N ARG A 45 -19.62 -18.72 36.29
CA ARG A 45 -20.76 -17.85 35.93
C ARG A 45 -20.34 -16.39 35.75
N ARG A 46 -19.36 -15.91 36.51
CA ARG A 46 -18.82 -14.55 36.35
C ARG A 46 -18.06 -14.40 35.04
N THR A 47 -17.20 -15.36 34.68
CA THR A 47 -16.50 -15.38 33.40
C THR A 47 -17.47 -15.45 32.23
N LEU A 48 -18.50 -16.30 32.31
CA LEU A 48 -19.53 -16.40 31.28
C LEU A 48 -20.34 -15.11 31.14
N ALA A 49 -20.75 -14.48 32.25
CA ALA A 49 -21.44 -13.19 32.21
C ALA A 49 -20.56 -12.09 31.59
N PHE A 50 -19.25 -12.09 31.86
CA PHE A 50 -18.30 -11.16 31.24
C PHE A 50 -18.18 -11.37 29.73
N GLN A 51 -17.97 -12.62 29.28
CA GLN A 51 -17.90 -12.96 27.85
C GLN A 51 -19.20 -12.62 27.10
N LEU A 52 -20.36 -12.79 27.74
CA LEU A 52 -21.65 -12.37 27.18
C LEU A 52 -21.73 -10.85 27.05
N ALA A 53 -21.19 -10.10 28.01
CA ALA A 53 -21.13 -8.64 27.91
C ALA A 53 -20.23 -8.21 26.74
N GLU A 54 -19.05 -8.83 26.55
CA GLU A 54 -18.16 -8.56 25.41
C GLU A 54 -18.84 -8.87 24.08
N ALA A 55 -19.51 -10.04 23.97
CA ALA A 55 -20.27 -10.39 22.78
C ALA A 55 -21.37 -9.36 22.45
N GLY A 56 -21.98 -8.76 23.47
CA GLY A 56 -22.94 -7.67 23.30
C GLY A 56 -22.30 -6.38 22.79
N ILE A 57 -21.07 -6.03 23.22
CA ILE A 57 -20.32 -4.89 22.68
C ILE A 57 -20.00 -5.13 21.20
N ASP A 58 -19.45 -6.30 20.86
CA ASP A 58 -19.13 -6.65 19.47
C ASP A 58 -20.37 -6.59 18.57
N ARG A 59 -21.48 -7.14 19.07
CA ARG A 59 -22.77 -7.10 18.40
C ARG A 59 -23.27 -5.67 18.17
N ALA A 60 -23.15 -4.82 19.18
CA ALA A 60 -23.57 -3.43 19.11
C ALA A 60 -22.77 -2.65 18.08
N LEU A 61 -21.43 -2.77 18.09
CA LEU A 61 -20.55 -2.13 17.12
C LEU A 61 -20.85 -2.63 15.70
N TRP A 62 -21.09 -3.93 15.52
CA TRP A 62 -21.54 -4.47 14.23
C TRP A 62 -22.87 -3.86 13.78
N CYS A 63 -23.85 -3.74 14.69
CA CYS A 63 -25.17 -3.19 14.39
C CYS A 63 -25.15 -1.69 14.07
N LEU A 64 -24.30 -0.92 14.75
CA LEU A 64 -24.07 0.50 14.43
C LEU A 64 -23.56 0.68 13.00
N ASN A 65 -22.77 -0.27 12.51
CA ASN A 65 -22.25 -0.30 11.13
C ASN A 65 -23.20 -0.99 10.12
N LYS A 66 -24.31 -1.60 10.56
CA LYS A 66 -25.29 -2.30 9.69
C LYS A 66 -26.73 -1.84 9.98
N PRO A 67 -27.06 -0.54 9.84
CA PRO A 67 -28.36 0.02 10.24
C PRO A 67 -29.55 -0.56 9.45
N ALA A 68 -29.33 -1.03 8.22
CA ALA A 68 -30.36 -1.70 7.42
C ALA A 68 -30.78 -3.06 8.01
N VAL A 69 -29.92 -3.70 8.81
CA VAL A 69 -30.17 -5.02 9.40
C VAL A 69 -30.64 -4.90 10.85
N CYS A 70 -30.06 -3.98 11.62
CA CYS A 70 -30.35 -3.84 13.06
C CYS A 70 -31.33 -2.73 13.42
N GLY A 71 -31.86 -2.02 12.42
CA GLY A 71 -32.68 -0.83 12.63
C GLY A 71 -31.86 0.45 12.59
N ASN A 72 -32.50 1.53 12.15
CA ASN A 72 -31.88 2.83 11.94
C ASN A 72 -32.60 3.92 12.76
N PRO A 73 -32.01 4.47 13.83
CA PRO A 73 -30.72 4.09 14.42
C PRO A 73 -30.83 2.83 15.29
N TYR A 74 -29.74 2.06 15.40
CA TYR A 74 -29.65 0.99 16.40
C TYR A 74 -29.56 1.59 17.81
N ILE A 75 -30.51 1.21 18.67
CA ILE A 75 -30.62 1.71 20.05
C ILE A 75 -30.26 0.66 21.11
N GLY A 76 -29.94 -0.56 20.68
CA GLY A 76 -29.67 -1.71 21.54
C GLY A 76 -30.63 -2.88 21.33
N GLU A 77 -30.32 -4.02 21.95
CA GLU A 77 -31.13 -5.25 21.88
C GLU A 77 -30.90 -6.12 23.12
N THR A 78 -31.78 -7.10 23.35
CA THR A 78 -31.54 -8.15 24.35
C THR A 78 -31.64 -9.51 23.69
N THR A 79 -30.56 -10.28 23.77
CA THR A 79 -30.40 -11.53 23.01
C THR A 79 -29.92 -12.65 23.92
N GLN A 80 -30.53 -13.83 23.77
CA GLN A 80 -30.10 -15.06 24.44
C GLN A 80 -28.92 -15.67 23.66
N LEU A 81 -27.85 -16.03 24.37
CA LEU A 81 -26.67 -16.65 23.79
C LEU A 81 -26.13 -17.73 24.75
N GLY A 82 -26.25 -19.00 24.33
CA GLY A 82 -25.85 -20.14 25.16
C GLY A 82 -26.69 -20.27 26.44
N ALA A 83 -26.04 -20.28 27.60
CA ALA A 83 -26.67 -20.47 28.92
C ALA A 83 -27.06 -19.14 29.63
N GLY A 84 -26.96 -18.02 28.92
CA GLY A 84 -27.27 -16.69 29.44
C GLY A 84 -27.75 -15.74 28.35
N SER A 85 -27.74 -14.45 28.64
CA SER A 85 -28.15 -13.40 27.71
C SER A 85 -27.28 -12.16 27.84
N PHE A 86 -27.24 -11.33 26.80
CA PHE A 86 -26.72 -9.97 26.90
C PHE A 86 -27.82 -8.96 26.60
N SER A 87 -27.72 -7.78 27.19
CA SER A 87 -28.61 -6.64 26.94
C SER A 87 -27.77 -5.40 26.63
N VAL A 88 -27.91 -4.89 25.41
CA VAL A 88 -27.20 -3.72 24.90
C VAL A 88 -28.11 -2.51 24.97
N SER A 89 -27.55 -1.37 25.33
CA SER A 89 -28.15 -0.04 25.15
C SER A 89 -27.14 0.91 24.51
N VAL A 90 -27.62 1.79 23.64
CA VAL A 90 -26.80 2.80 22.97
C VAL A 90 -27.32 4.20 23.30
N ALA A 91 -26.46 5.05 23.86
CA ALA A 91 -26.74 6.46 24.13
C ALA A 91 -25.88 7.36 23.23
N VAL A 92 -26.37 8.56 22.91
CA VAL A 92 -25.60 9.57 22.16
C VAL A 92 -24.89 10.49 23.14
N VAL A 93 -23.58 10.70 22.96
CA VAL A 93 -22.72 11.54 23.80
C VAL A 93 -21.85 12.43 22.90
N GLY A 94 -22.29 13.66 22.66
CA GLY A 94 -21.65 14.54 21.67
C GLY A 94 -21.77 13.94 20.25
N ASP A 95 -20.66 13.87 19.54
CA ASP A 95 -20.55 13.22 18.22
C ASP A 95 -20.39 11.68 18.32
N ASN A 96 -20.16 11.15 19.53
CA ASN A 96 -19.92 9.73 19.79
C ASN A 96 -21.18 9.01 20.32
N LYS A 97 -21.10 7.69 20.41
CA LYS A 97 -22.11 6.82 21.03
C LYS A 97 -21.52 6.08 22.21
N GLU A 98 -22.22 6.05 23.32
CA GLU A 98 -21.88 5.19 24.45
C GLU A 98 -22.65 3.87 24.33
N VAL A 99 -21.91 2.77 24.23
CA VAL A 99 -22.48 1.42 24.16
C VAL A 99 -22.29 0.76 25.51
N THR A 100 -23.41 0.40 26.17
CA THR A 100 -23.40 -0.35 27.43
C THR A 100 -24.00 -1.73 27.21
N SER A 101 -23.25 -2.79 27.53
CA SER A 101 -23.67 -4.19 27.40
C SER A 101 -23.68 -4.88 28.77
N VAL A 102 -24.82 -5.49 29.12
CA VAL A 102 -25.02 -6.24 30.37
C VAL A 102 -25.14 -7.74 30.05
N GLY A 103 -24.09 -8.51 30.33
CA GLY A 103 -24.11 -9.96 30.24
C GLY A 103 -24.66 -10.60 31.52
N THR A 104 -25.62 -11.51 31.38
CA THR A 104 -26.35 -12.14 32.48
C THR A 104 -26.25 -13.67 32.38
N THR A 105 -25.81 -14.33 33.46
CA THR A 105 -25.84 -15.80 33.60
C THR A 105 -26.42 -16.18 34.96
N GLY A 106 -27.66 -16.70 34.97
CA GLY A 106 -28.41 -16.93 36.20
C GLY A 106 -28.66 -15.61 36.93
N ASN A 107 -28.13 -15.48 38.16
CA ASN A 107 -28.26 -14.27 38.99
C ASN A 107 -26.99 -13.39 38.98
N VAL A 108 -26.03 -13.69 38.09
CA VAL A 108 -24.79 -12.92 37.96
C VAL A 108 -24.89 -12.04 36.73
N GLN A 109 -24.55 -10.76 36.90
CA GLN A 109 -24.46 -9.79 35.82
C GLN A 109 -23.05 -9.20 35.78
N ARG A 110 -22.58 -8.91 34.57
CA ARG A 110 -21.38 -8.12 34.30
C ARG A 110 -21.74 -7.06 33.28
N THR A 111 -21.25 -5.85 33.49
CA THR A 111 -21.56 -4.72 32.63
C THR A 111 -20.26 -4.19 32.04
N ILE A 112 -20.23 -4.05 30.73
CA ILE A 112 -19.13 -3.43 30.00
C ILE A 112 -19.68 -2.19 29.31
N ARG A 113 -18.89 -1.12 29.32
CA ARG A 113 -19.16 0.09 28.56
C ARG A 113 -17.98 0.44 27.68
N VAL A 114 -18.27 0.92 26.47
CA VAL A 114 -17.32 1.44 25.49
C VAL A 114 -17.89 2.69 24.85
N THR A 115 -17.03 3.67 24.55
CA THR A 115 -17.40 4.78 23.65
C THR A 115 -17.12 4.34 22.22
N ALA A 116 -18.15 4.29 21.38
CA ALA A 116 -18.02 4.16 19.94
C ALA A 116 -17.89 5.55 19.31
N THR A 117 -16.85 5.75 18.50
CA THR A 117 -16.61 6.97 17.73
C THR A 117 -16.88 6.72 16.25
N ASP A 118 -17.38 7.73 15.56
CA ASP A 118 -17.56 7.73 14.11
C ASP A 118 -16.27 8.24 13.46
N GLU A 119 -15.33 7.35 13.20
CA GLU A 119 -14.05 7.70 12.57
C GLU A 119 -14.17 7.46 11.06
N PRO A 120 -14.17 8.50 10.21
CA PRO A 120 -14.00 8.29 8.78
C PRO A 120 -12.68 7.56 8.57
N ALA A 121 -12.71 6.44 7.86
CA ALA A 121 -11.50 5.76 7.45
C ALA A 121 -10.84 6.63 6.37
N THR A 122 -10.07 7.63 6.81
CA THR A 122 -9.31 8.51 5.92
C THR A 122 -7.99 7.83 5.61
N SER A 123 -7.72 7.64 4.32
CA SER A 123 -6.36 7.38 3.86
C SER A 123 -5.90 8.55 3.00
N GLU A 124 -4.71 9.04 3.31
CA GLU A 124 -4.03 10.03 2.49
C GLU A 124 -3.45 9.31 1.27
N ALA A 125 -3.72 9.87 0.09
CA ALA A 125 -2.98 9.55 -1.11
C ALA A 125 -2.41 10.86 -1.64
N SER A 126 -1.13 10.83 -2.01
CA SER A 126 -0.46 12.00 -2.57
C SER A 126 -0.07 11.71 -4.00
N PHE A 127 -0.72 12.42 -4.93
CA PHE A 127 -0.36 12.41 -6.34
C PHE A 127 0.47 13.67 -6.61
N TYR A 128 1.79 13.52 -6.72
CA TYR A 128 2.72 14.63 -6.94
C TYR A 128 2.91 14.99 -8.42
N TYR A 129 2.40 14.14 -9.31
CA TYR A 129 2.58 14.23 -10.76
C TYR A 129 1.21 14.24 -11.44
N GLY A 130 1.14 14.87 -12.62
CA GLY A 130 -0.02 14.75 -13.49
C GLY A 130 -0.16 13.34 -14.04
N VAL A 131 0.98 12.69 -14.26
CA VAL A 131 1.08 11.31 -14.70
C VAL A 131 2.26 10.65 -13.99
N GLN A 132 1.99 9.54 -13.30
CA GLN A 132 3.01 8.67 -12.74
C GLN A 132 2.90 7.27 -13.36
N VAL A 133 3.99 6.75 -13.91
CA VAL A 133 3.97 5.48 -14.66
C VAL A 133 4.99 4.50 -14.13
N GLY A 134 4.59 3.22 -14.08
CA GLY A 134 5.46 2.12 -13.70
C GLY A 134 6.47 1.74 -14.76
N GLU A 135 7.10 0.58 -14.57
CA GLU A 135 8.16 0.06 -15.42
C GLU A 135 7.69 -0.27 -16.85
N GLY A 136 6.37 -0.31 -17.09
CA GLY A 136 5.80 -0.45 -18.43
C GLY A 136 6.01 0.78 -19.31
N GLY A 137 6.18 1.97 -18.71
CA GLY A 137 6.43 3.21 -19.44
C GLY A 137 5.19 3.88 -20.00
N LEU A 138 5.40 5.03 -20.65
CA LEU A 138 4.35 5.92 -21.16
C LEU A 138 4.40 5.98 -22.69
N ASN A 139 3.31 5.62 -23.35
CA ASN A 139 3.14 5.82 -24.79
C ASN A 139 2.14 6.94 -25.04
N MET A 140 2.51 7.92 -25.86
CA MET A 140 1.67 9.06 -26.22
C MET A 140 1.64 9.24 -27.73
N ASP A 141 0.45 9.35 -28.32
CA ASP A 141 0.27 9.52 -29.75
C ASP A 141 -0.87 10.49 -30.10
N ASN A 142 -0.88 10.93 -31.35
CA ASN A 142 -1.95 11.69 -32.00
C ASN A 142 -2.48 12.88 -31.17
N ASN A 143 -1.61 13.87 -30.93
CA ASN A 143 -1.89 15.10 -30.19
C ASN A 143 -2.29 14.89 -28.72
N ALA A 144 -1.89 13.79 -28.08
CA ALA A 144 -2.05 13.62 -26.64
C ALA A 144 -1.23 14.67 -25.86
N ILE A 145 -1.83 15.27 -24.83
CA ILE A 145 -1.23 16.33 -24.01
C ILE A 145 -1.30 15.98 -22.53
N VAL A 146 -0.19 16.11 -21.82
CA VAL A 146 -0.16 16.13 -20.36
C VAL A 146 0.21 17.52 -19.88
N LYS A 147 -0.68 18.17 -19.11
CA LYS A 147 -0.45 19.45 -18.44
C LYS A 147 -0.12 19.19 -16.98
N GLY A 148 1.15 18.98 -16.71
CA GLY A 148 1.66 18.62 -15.39
C GLY A 148 3.03 17.95 -15.47
N ASN A 149 3.65 17.74 -14.31
CA ASN A 149 4.89 16.98 -14.24
C ASN A 149 4.62 15.49 -14.49
N VAL A 150 5.59 14.80 -15.10
CA VAL A 150 5.53 13.38 -15.40
C VAL A 150 6.72 12.66 -14.78
N TYR A 151 6.43 11.57 -14.08
CA TYR A 151 7.44 10.64 -13.56
C TYR A 151 7.18 9.25 -14.15
N SER A 152 8.19 8.63 -14.76
CA SER A 152 8.05 7.29 -15.35
C SER A 152 9.20 6.37 -14.92
N ASN A 153 8.87 5.20 -14.37
CA ASN A 153 9.84 4.14 -14.11
C ASN A 153 10.24 3.38 -15.38
N GLY A 154 9.53 3.58 -16.49
CA GLY A 154 9.80 3.00 -17.80
C GLY A 154 10.03 4.06 -18.89
N SER A 155 10.36 3.63 -20.10
CA SER A 155 10.57 4.54 -21.23
C SER A 155 9.31 5.35 -21.58
N ILE A 156 9.51 6.57 -22.09
CA ILE A 156 8.47 7.40 -22.70
C ILE A 156 8.64 7.37 -24.22
N THR A 157 7.62 6.92 -24.94
CA THR A 157 7.57 6.96 -26.41
C THR A 157 6.46 7.90 -26.82
N ALA A 158 6.79 8.92 -27.61
CA ALA A 158 5.86 9.93 -28.08
C ALA A 158 5.89 10.05 -29.61
N GLY A 159 4.73 10.13 -30.22
CA GLY A 159 4.55 10.32 -31.65
C GLY A 159 3.46 11.34 -31.99
N ASN A 160 3.39 11.72 -33.27
CA ASN A 160 2.31 12.53 -33.85
C ASN A 160 1.86 13.74 -32.99
N ASN A 161 2.80 14.64 -32.68
CA ASN A 161 2.59 15.87 -31.89
C ASN A 161 2.21 15.66 -30.42
N ALA A 162 2.49 14.50 -29.83
CA ALA A 162 2.35 14.31 -28.38
C ALA A 162 3.24 15.25 -27.57
N GLU A 163 2.71 15.75 -26.46
CA GLU A 163 3.29 16.88 -25.72
C GLU A 163 3.16 16.73 -24.20
N ILE A 164 4.21 17.08 -23.47
CA ILE A 164 4.17 17.22 -22.00
C ILE A 164 4.52 18.66 -21.62
N GLN A 165 3.58 19.35 -21.00
CA GLN A 165 3.71 20.72 -20.46
C GLN A 165 4.06 20.68 -18.97
N GLY A 166 5.32 20.35 -18.68
CA GLY A 166 5.82 20.22 -17.32
C GLY A 166 7.24 19.66 -17.28
N SER A 167 7.70 19.30 -16.09
CA SER A 167 8.95 18.56 -15.95
C SER A 167 8.74 17.07 -16.23
N VAL A 168 9.76 16.42 -16.80
CA VAL A 168 9.71 15.01 -17.16
C VAL A 168 10.90 14.30 -16.55
N ILE A 169 10.65 13.28 -15.73
CA ILE A 169 11.69 12.43 -15.15
C ILE A 169 11.43 10.99 -15.56
N VAL A 170 12.44 10.36 -16.13
CA VAL A 170 12.45 8.93 -16.43
C VAL A 170 13.53 8.27 -15.58
N ALA A 171 13.11 7.36 -14.71
CA ALA A 171 13.99 6.62 -13.83
C ALA A 171 14.91 5.69 -14.62
N GLY A 172 16.06 5.34 -14.03
CA GLY A 172 16.94 4.30 -14.57
C GLY A 172 16.21 2.97 -14.72
N GLY A 173 16.55 2.24 -15.79
CA GLY A 173 15.97 0.94 -16.07
C GLY A 173 16.18 -0.07 -14.95
N THR A 174 15.12 -0.78 -14.57
CA THR A 174 15.17 -1.84 -13.55
C THR A 174 15.10 -3.22 -14.19
N ALA A 175 15.95 -4.14 -13.74
CA ALA A 175 15.97 -5.51 -14.22
C ALA A 175 14.68 -6.25 -13.85
N LEU A 176 14.17 -7.07 -14.77
CA LEU A 176 12.96 -7.89 -14.54
C LEU A 176 13.20 -9.05 -13.57
N THR A 177 14.46 -9.43 -13.38
CA THR A 177 14.87 -10.50 -12.48
C THR A 177 15.82 -9.95 -11.42
N PRO A 178 15.69 -10.38 -10.16
CA PRO A 178 16.61 -9.95 -9.12
C PRO A 178 18.02 -10.52 -9.36
N ASP A 179 19.05 -9.74 -9.03
CA ASP A 179 20.44 -10.21 -9.01
C ASP A 179 20.65 -11.21 -7.88
N GLN A 180 20.19 -10.86 -6.66
CA GLN A 180 20.20 -11.73 -5.49
C GLN A 180 18.80 -11.90 -4.91
N SER A 181 18.49 -13.09 -4.42
CA SER A 181 17.25 -13.32 -3.69
C SER A 181 17.31 -14.49 -2.71
N GLN A 182 16.52 -14.36 -1.64
CA GLN A 182 16.12 -15.45 -0.75
C GLN A 182 14.58 -15.48 -0.74
N ILE A 183 14.00 -16.52 -1.35
CA ILE A 183 12.55 -16.64 -1.53
C ILE A 183 11.92 -17.78 -0.72
N VAL A 184 12.73 -18.66 -0.14
CA VAL A 184 12.24 -19.80 0.65
C VAL A 184 11.96 -19.33 2.08
N GLN A 185 10.78 -19.67 2.60
CA GLN A 185 10.30 -19.21 3.91
C GLN A 185 9.86 -20.41 4.74
N SER A 186 10.48 -20.60 5.90
CA SER A 186 10.20 -21.71 6.83
C SER A 186 9.97 -21.23 8.27
N SER A 187 10.18 -19.94 8.54
CA SER A 187 10.10 -19.33 9.85
C SER A 187 9.73 -17.84 9.75
N GLU A 188 9.54 -17.20 10.90
CA GLU A 188 9.20 -15.78 11.03
C GLU A 188 10.21 -15.10 11.94
N TYR A 189 10.54 -13.85 11.66
CA TYR A 189 11.42 -13.03 12.49
C TYR A 189 10.76 -11.69 12.82
N ASP A 190 10.63 -11.39 14.10
CA ASP A 190 10.04 -10.12 14.57
C ASP A 190 11.08 -8.99 14.41
N VAL A 191 10.68 -7.87 13.82
CA VAL A 191 11.50 -6.66 13.68
C VAL A 191 10.78 -5.48 14.32
N GLY A 192 11.48 -4.73 15.17
CA GLY A 192 10.90 -3.59 15.89
C GLY A 192 10.02 -3.96 17.09
N ARG A 193 10.08 -5.22 17.56
CA ARG A 193 9.36 -5.67 18.76
C ARG A 193 10.22 -5.45 20.00
N THR A 194 9.64 -4.93 21.09
CA THR A 194 10.38 -4.61 22.33
C THR A 194 11.07 -5.81 22.99
N THR A 195 10.66 -7.05 22.69
CA THR A 195 11.16 -8.25 23.35
C THR A 195 12.21 -9.04 22.56
N ASN A 196 12.35 -8.80 21.24
CA ASN A 196 13.12 -9.67 20.33
C ASN A 196 14.31 -9.00 19.63
N GLU A 197 14.76 -7.84 20.13
CA GLU A 197 15.86 -7.07 19.53
C GLU A 197 15.50 -6.55 18.12
N THR A 198 16.11 -5.43 17.74
CA THR A 198 15.29 -4.26 17.45
C THR A 198 15.60 -3.51 16.16
N ASP A 199 16.57 -3.99 15.38
CA ASP A 199 16.70 -3.80 13.94
C ASP A 199 17.19 -5.14 13.35
N ALA A 200 16.89 -5.40 12.09
CA ALA A 200 17.32 -6.63 11.42
C ALA A 200 18.12 -6.31 10.16
N ALA A 201 19.05 -7.18 9.78
CA ALA A 201 19.81 -7.00 8.56
C ALA A 201 20.02 -8.31 7.80
N GLN A 202 20.07 -8.23 6.48
CA GLN A 202 20.39 -9.35 5.60
C GLN A 202 21.55 -8.95 4.69
N SER A 203 22.63 -9.73 4.70
CA SER A 203 23.69 -9.56 3.71
C SER A 203 23.36 -10.25 2.40
N PHE A 204 23.95 -9.71 1.33
CA PHE A 204 23.97 -10.30 0.01
C PHE A 204 25.28 -9.97 -0.69
N LYS A 205 25.65 -10.79 -1.67
CA LYS A 205 26.85 -10.60 -2.48
C LYS A 205 26.45 -10.22 -3.88
N ALA A 206 26.85 -9.04 -4.35
CA ALA A 206 26.49 -8.56 -5.69
C ALA A 206 27.02 -9.53 -6.77
N GLY A 207 26.14 -10.01 -7.65
CA GLY A 207 26.47 -10.91 -8.75
C GLY A 207 27.19 -10.21 -9.89
N GLU A 208 26.95 -8.91 -10.05
CA GLU A 208 27.45 -8.04 -11.11
C GLU A 208 27.87 -6.67 -10.59
N THR A 209 28.61 -5.90 -11.41
CA THR A 209 28.90 -4.50 -11.13
C THR A 209 27.87 -3.65 -11.86
N ASN A 210 26.91 -3.08 -11.13
CA ASN A 210 25.84 -2.28 -11.70
C ASN A 210 25.18 -1.39 -10.63
N VAL A 211 24.33 -0.45 -11.03
CA VAL A 211 23.51 0.35 -10.11
C VAL A 211 22.44 -0.51 -9.45
N MET A 212 22.14 -0.24 -8.18
CA MET A 212 21.02 -0.85 -7.48
C MET A 212 19.79 0.05 -7.60
N ASN A 213 18.69 -0.51 -8.10
CA ASN A 213 17.46 0.24 -8.40
C ASN A 213 16.45 0.16 -7.26
N LYS A 214 16.21 -1.05 -6.74
CA LYS A 214 15.25 -1.31 -5.67
C LYS A 214 15.53 -2.64 -4.97
N ILE A 215 14.88 -2.83 -3.83
CA ILE A 215 14.78 -4.13 -3.15
C ILE A 215 13.31 -4.51 -2.99
N SER A 216 13.03 -5.80 -2.81
CA SER A 216 11.74 -6.27 -2.29
C SER A 216 11.94 -7.09 -1.04
N LEU A 217 11.11 -6.87 -0.03
CA LEU A 217 11.11 -7.67 1.20
C LEU A 217 9.83 -8.50 1.32
N TYR A 218 9.96 -9.70 1.85
CA TYR A 218 8.80 -10.54 2.16
C TYR A 218 8.36 -10.33 3.61
N ILE A 219 7.38 -9.45 3.82
CA ILE A 219 7.04 -8.92 5.15
C ILE A 219 5.52 -8.88 5.37
N LYS A 220 5.13 -8.87 6.65
CA LYS A 220 3.79 -8.53 7.15
C LYS A 220 3.92 -7.63 8.39
N LYS A 221 2.83 -7.01 8.83
CA LYS A 221 2.81 -6.20 10.06
C LYS A 221 1.83 -6.71 11.12
N VAL A 222 2.13 -6.41 12.37
CA VAL A 222 1.25 -6.61 13.54
C VAL A 222 0.87 -5.24 14.08
N GLY A 223 -0.42 -4.99 14.25
CA GLY A 223 -0.94 -3.68 14.63
C GLY A 223 -0.63 -2.60 13.58
N SER A 224 -0.43 -1.37 14.05
CA SER A 224 -0.13 -0.20 13.23
C SER A 224 1.25 0.37 13.59
N PRO A 225 2.36 -0.28 13.17
CA PRO A 225 3.70 0.28 13.36
C PRO A 225 3.85 1.60 12.59
N SER A 226 4.77 2.46 13.04
CA SER A 226 5.23 3.61 12.26
C SER A 226 6.00 3.14 11.03
N ASN A 227 6.23 4.05 10.07
CA ASN A 227 7.17 3.81 8.97
C ASN A 227 8.55 3.41 9.51
N ALA A 228 9.26 2.61 8.72
CA ALA A 228 10.60 2.16 9.00
C ALA A 228 11.56 2.67 7.92
N THR A 229 12.86 2.70 8.21
CA THR A 229 13.89 3.12 7.27
C THR A 229 14.66 1.90 6.80
N MET A 230 14.88 1.81 5.49
CA MET A 230 15.69 0.78 4.87
C MET A 230 17.02 1.38 4.45
N HIS A 231 18.13 0.76 4.86
CA HIS A 231 19.47 1.23 4.48
C HIS A 231 20.20 0.16 3.67
N ILE A 232 20.99 0.61 2.71
CA ILE A 232 21.98 -0.20 2.02
C ILE A 232 23.36 0.27 2.46
N VAL A 233 24.12 -0.61 3.10
CA VAL A 233 25.45 -0.28 3.63
C VAL A 233 26.51 -1.24 3.13
N THR A 234 27.77 -0.80 3.16
CA THR A 234 28.93 -1.64 2.85
C THR A 234 29.13 -2.73 3.90
N ASP A 235 29.76 -3.85 3.51
CA ASP A 235 30.26 -4.82 4.48
C ASP A 235 31.45 -4.30 5.29
N ASN A 236 31.54 -4.74 6.55
CA ASN A 236 32.68 -4.55 7.43
C ASN A 236 33.07 -5.89 8.08
N ALA A 237 33.85 -6.68 7.34
CA ALA A 237 34.37 -7.97 7.78
C ALA A 237 33.27 -8.97 8.17
N GLY A 238 32.21 -9.06 7.37
CA GLY A 238 31.08 -9.96 7.59
C GLY A 238 30.02 -9.41 8.55
N LEU A 239 30.03 -8.11 8.83
CA LEU A 239 29.03 -7.39 9.60
C LEU A 239 28.58 -6.13 8.83
N PRO A 240 27.38 -5.59 9.09
CA PRO A 240 26.97 -4.29 8.55
C PRO A 240 27.98 -3.19 8.90
N GLY A 241 28.44 -2.46 7.89
CA GLY A 241 29.34 -1.31 8.04
C GLY A 241 28.61 0.01 8.29
N THR A 242 29.37 1.08 8.51
CA THR A 242 28.85 2.42 8.79
C THR A 242 28.72 3.31 7.56
N THR A 243 29.20 2.86 6.39
CA THR A 243 29.09 3.62 5.14
C THR A 243 27.76 3.30 4.47
N GLU A 244 26.83 4.25 4.54
CA GLU A 244 25.55 4.21 3.84
C GLU A 244 25.73 4.56 2.36
N LEU A 245 25.16 3.72 1.50
CA LEU A 245 25.15 3.91 0.05
C LEU A 245 23.81 4.47 -0.43
N ALA A 246 22.72 4.08 0.24
CA ALA A 246 21.36 4.53 -0.06
C ALA A 246 20.44 4.32 1.14
N SER A 247 19.40 5.16 1.24
CA SER A 247 18.31 4.99 2.21
C SER A 247 16.93 5.19 1.56
N GLY A 248 15.96 4.44 2.07
CA GLY A 248 14.58 4.39 1.56
C GLY A 248 13.59 4.25 2.71
N THR A 249 12.34 4.69 2.50
CA THR A 249 11.30 4.55 3.51
C THR A 249 10.42 3.34 3.23
N LEU A 250 10.32 2.44 4.20
CA LEU A 250 9.26 1.42 4.22
C LEU A 250 8.01 2.03 4.86
N ASN A 251 7.04 2.39 4.01
CA ASN A 251 5.78 2.95 4.49
C ASN A 251 4.89 1.84 5.09
N ALA A 252 4.44 2.02 6.33
CA ALA A 252 3.56 1.08 7.03
C ALA A 252 2.20 0.91 6.34
N THR A 253 1.77 1.90 5.55
CA THR A 253 0.56 1.76 4.73
C THR A 253 0.75 0.78 3.59
N LEU A 254 1.98 0.50 3.12
CA LEU A 254 2.24 -0.47 2.03
C LEU A 254 2.09 -1.93 2.45
N VAL A 255 2.18 -2.22 3.75
CA VAL A 255 2.31 -3.59 4.27
C VAL A 255 0.99 -4.04 4.92
N THR A 256 0.59 -5.28 4.64
CA THR A 256 -0.64 -5.88 5.21
C THR A 256 -0.35 -6.77 6.43
N THR A 257 -1.40 -7.25 7.08
CA THR A 257 -1.31 -8.29 8.13
C THR A 257 -1.03 -9.69 7.57
N THR A 258 -1.09 -9.84 6.25
CA THR A 258 -0.69 -11.04 5.50
C THR A 258 0.65 -10.80 4.82
N TYR A 259 1.42 -11.86 4.58
CA TYR A 259 2.69 -11.72 3.88
C TYR A 259 2.50 -11.23 2.45
N GLY A 260 3.38 -10.32 2.04
CA GLY A 260 3.51 -9.85 0.67
C GLY A 260 4.96 -9.47 0.37
N TRP A 261 5.30 -9.49 -0.92
CA TRP A 261 6.51 -8.84 -1.42
C TRP A 261 6.24 -7.35 -1.52
N ILE A 262 7.02 -6.56 -0.79
CA ILE A 262 6.90 -5.10 -0.74
C ILE A 262 8.16 -4.52 -1.36
N ASP A 263 7.98 -3.75 -2.42
CA ASP A 263 9.07 -3.04 -3.08
C ASP A 263 9.43 -1.78 -2.29
N ILE A 264 10.73 -1.55 -2.13
CA ILE A 264 11.29 -0.36 -1.52
C ILE A 264 12.25 0.26 -2.52
N THR A 265 11.98 1.51 -2.87
CA THR A 265 12.86 2.36 -3.65
C THR A 265 13.70 3.24 -2.72
N PHE A 266 14.78 3.79 -3.28
CA PHE A 266 15.77 4.55 -2.53
C PHE A 266 15.89 5.96 -3.08
N ASN A 267 16.45 6.87 -2.27
CA ASN A 267 16.74 8.23 -2.69
C ASN A 267 17.84 8.35 -3.76
N THR A 268 18.63 7.29 -3.96
CA THR A 268 19.73 7.20 -4.93
C THR A 268 19.85 5.79 -5.52
N THR A 269 20.57 5.67 -6.64
CA THR A 269 20.86 4.39 -7.34
C THR A 269 22.35 4.05 -7.25
N PRO A 270 22.86 3.62 -6.07
CA PRO A 270 24.30 3.44 -5.86
C PRO A 270 24.86 2.31 -6.74
N PRO A 271 26.06 2.48 -7.32
CA PRO A 271 26.77 1.40 -7.99
C PRO A 271 27.27 0.38 -6.96
N LEU A 272 26.90 -0.88 -7.13
CA LEU A 272 27.44 -2.01 -6.37
C LEU A 272 28.45 -2.77 -7.23
N ILE A 273 29.49 -3.30 -6.60
CA ILE A 273 30.63 -3.93 -7.27
C ILE A 273 30.52 -5.45 -7.16
N LYS A 274 30.66 -6.14 -8.30
CA LYS A 274 30.65 -7.60 -8.40
C LYS A 274 31.54 -8.24 -7.35
N GLY A 275 30.97 -9.20 -6.63
CA GLY A 275 31.68 -10.00 -5.64
C GLY A 275 31.89 -9.31 -4.30
N SER A 276 31.46 -8.05 -4.13
CA SER A 276 31.44 -7.38 -2.84
C SER A 276 30.16 -7.74 -2.08
N THR A 277 30.27 -7.80 -0.74
CA THR A 277 29.13 -8.01 0.15
C THR A 277 28.55 -6.66 0.58
N TYR A 278 27.23 -6.60 0.64
CA TYR A 278 26.45 -5.45 1.08
C TYR A 278 25.36 -5.91 2.04
N TRP A 279 24.79 -4.97 2.79
CA TRP A 279 23.77 -5.25 3.79
C TRP A 279 22.53 -4.42 3.56
N ILE A 280 21.38 -5.09 3.63
CA ILE A 280 20.06 -4.49 3.76
C ILE A 280 19.78 -4.37 5.25
N ILE A 281 19.63 -3.17 5.78
CA ILE A 281 19.25 -2.91 7.18
C ILE A 281 17.80 -2.46 7.23
N PHE A 282 17.00 -3.14 8.04
CA PHE A 282 15.64 -2.80 8.40
C PHE A 282 15.67 -2.09 9.76
N ASP A 283 15.71 -0.75 9.72
CA ASP A 283 15.74 0.14 10.88
C ASP A 283 14.32 0.55 11.31
N VAL A 284 13.95 0.25 12.55
CA VAL A 284 12.66 0.60 13.15
C VAL A 284 12.86 1.62 14.27
N GLY A 285 12.57 2.88 13.98
CA GLY A 285 12.80 3.99 14.91
C GLY A 285 11.96 3.96 16.20
N SER A 286 10.80 3.29 16.24
CA SER A 286 9.95 3.17 17.44
C SER A 286 9.51 1.73 17.71
N LYS A 287 10.16 1.11 18.69
CA LYS A 287 9.96 -0.31 19.03
C LYS A 287 8.74 -0.48 19.93
N ASN A 288 7.89 -1.48 19.66
CA ASN A 288 6.64 -1.67 20.39
C ASN A 288 6.28 -3.15 20.61
N ALA A 289 5.59 -3.48 21.71
CA ALA A 289 5.20 -4.86 22.04
C ALA A 289 4.06 -5.41 21.16
N SER A 290 3.24 -4.52 20.59
CA SER A 290 2.00 -4.84 19.85
C SER A 290 1.93 -4.20 18.46
N LYS A 291 2.91 -3.36 18.10
CA LYS A 291 3.00 -2.64 16.82
C LYS A 291 4.38 -2.88 16.20
N TYR A 292 4.55 -3.95 15.44
CA TYR A 292 5.86 -4.36 14.95
C TYR A 292 5.74 -5.07 13.59
N TRP A 293 6.89 -5.35 12.98
CA TRP A 293 6.99 -5.98 11.68
C TRP A 293 7.38 -7.44 11.82
N ILE A 294 7.00 -8.26 10.86
CA ILE A 294 7.47 -9.63 10.77
C ILE A 294 8.09 -9.83 9.39
N TRP A 295 9.39 -10.10 9.38
CA TRP A 295 10.14 -10.48 8.20
C TRP A 295 10.07 -11.99 8.03
N GLY A 296 9.67 -12.45 6.85
CA GLY A 296 9.77 -13.86 6.53
C GLY A 296 11.22 -14.32 6.64
N ALA A 297 11.44 -15.46 7.27
CA ALA A 297 12.76 -16.01 7.51
C ALA A 297 12.86 -17.49 7.10
N HIS A 298 14.10 -17.93 6.87
CA HIS A 298 14.46 -19.33 6.66
C HIS A 298 15.41 -19.81 7.76
N ASP A 299 14.97 -20.81 8.51
CA ASP A 299 15.59 -21.34 9.74
C ASP A 299 16.93 -22.07 9.57
N ASN A 300 17.39 -22.28 8.33
CA ASN A 300 18.64 -23.02 8.05
C ASN A 300 19.70 -22.22 7.27
N ALA A 301 19.63 -20.89 7.27
CA ALA A 301 20.58 -20.04 6.54
C ALA A 301 20.85 -20.54 5.09
N GLY A 302 19.77 -20.84 4.36
CA GLY A 302 19.81 -21.55 3.08
C GLY A 302 20.36 -20.72 1.92
N TYR A 303 20.56 -19.41 2.12
CA TYR A 303 21.14 -18.50 1.15
C TYR A 303 22.66 -18.43 1.36
N GLY A 304 23.42 -19.22 0.59
CA GLY A 304 24.87 -19.36 0.77
C GLY A 304 25.73 -18.13 0.48
N ASN A 305 25.15 -17.01 0.05
CA ASN A 305 25.84 -15.76 -0.28
C ASN A 305 25.59 -14.63 0.72
N GLY A 306 25.00 -14.95 1.88
CA GLY A 306 24.69 -13.98 2.91
C GLY A 306 24.30 -14.66 4.22
N ILE A 307 24.06 -13.84 5.22
CA ILE A 307 23.56 -14.22 6.55
C ILE A 307 22.61 -13.14 7.05
N GLY A 308 21.61 -13.55 7.82
CA GLY A 308 20.77 -12.66 8.61
C GLY A 308 21.41 -12.31 9.95
N MET A 309 21.33 -11.04 10.31
CA MET A 309 21.83 -10.46 11.57
C MET A 309 20.73 -9.62 12.23
N PHE A 310 20.88 -9.36 13.52
CA PHE A 310 20.07 -8.38 14.23
C PHE A 310 20.93 -7.54 15.16
N SER A 311 20.44 -6.36 15.49
CA SER A 311 21.02 -5.48 16.50
C SER A 311 19.91 -4.90 17.36
N LYS A 312 20.25 -4.43 18.56
CA LYS A 312 19.28 -3.64 19.32
C LYS A 312 19.03 -2.27 18.67
N ASP A 313 20.03 -1.71 18.04
CA ASP A 313 19.96 -0.44 17.35
C ASP A 313 21.15 -0.42 16.40
N TRP A 314 20.87 -0.34 15.10
CA TRP A 314 21.90 -0.50 14.09
C TRP A 314 23.02 0.55 14.19
N GLY A 315 22.71 1.74 14.75
CA GLY A 315 23.65 2.85 14.86
C GLY A 315 24.49 2.82 16.14
N SER A 316 24.13 2.01 17.14
CA SER A 316 24.76 2.09 18.48
C SER A 316 25.03 0.76 19.18
N ASP A 317 24.43 -0.33 18.74
CA ASP A 317 24.54 -1.65 19.36
C ASP A 317 25.23 -2.67 18.44
N PRO A 318 25.88 -3.71 19.02
CA PRO A 318 26.58 -4.72 18.24
C PRO A 318 25.62 -5.66 17.51
N TRP A 319 26.04 -6.08 16.31
CA TRP A 319 25.35 -7.08 15.51
C TRP A 319 25.55 -8.50 16.02
N GLN A 320 24.47 -9.28 16.03
CA GLN A 320 24.43 -10.69 16.41
C GLN A 320 23.78 -11.52 15.29
N SER A 321 24.18 -12.80 15.17
CA SER A 321 23.60 -13.71 14.18
C SER A 321 22.14 -13.99 14.48
N ALA A 322 21.26 -13.76 13.50
CA ALA A 322 19.85 -14.15 13.60
C ALA A 322 19.63 -15.67 13.49
N ASN A 323 20.66 -16.41 13.08
CA ASN A 323 20.57 -17.85 12.75
C ASN A 323 19.45 -18.15 11.74
N ALA A 324 19.20 -17.20 10.84
CA ALA A 324 18.21 -17.29 9.78
C ALA A 324 18.67 -16.42 8.59
N ASP A 325 18.08 -16.66 7.42
CA ASP A 325 18.11 -15.68 6.32
C ASP A 325 16.73 -15.09 6.12
N PHE A 326 16.67 -13.79 5.86
CA PHE A 326 15.43 -13.09 5.65
C PHE A 326 15.00 -13.10 4.18
N GLY A 327 13.70 -13.00 3.93
CA GLY A 327 13.14 -12.99 2.58
C GLY A 327 13.39 -11.68 1.85
N PHE A 328 14.23 -11.68 0.82
CA PHE A 328 14.58 -10.48 0.07
C PHE A 328 14.79 -10.75 -1.44
N LYS A 329 14.75 -9.67 -2.22
CA LYS A 329 15.18 -9.59 -3.62
C LYS A 329 15.93 -8.27 -3.80
N VAL A 330 17.05 -8.28 -4.52
CA VAL A 330 17.79 -7.07 -4.92
C VAL A 330 17.76 -6.97 -6.44
N PHE A 331 17.34 -5.83 -6.97
CA PHE A 331 17.30 -5.57 -8.40
C PHE A 331 18.42 -4.58 -8.76
N MET A 332 19.29 -5.01 -9.67
CA MET A 332 20.43 -4.24 -10.13
C MET A 332 20.44 -4.13 -11.64
N GLY A 333 20.79 -2.95 -12.14
CA GLY A 333 20.77 -2.63 -13.56
C GLY A 333 19.39 -2.80 -14.19
N GLY A 334 19.37 -2.93 -15.51
CA GLY A 334 18.16 -3.11 -16.29
C GLY A 334 18.41 -2.72 -17.74
N VAL A 335 17.36 -2.69 -18.54
CA VAL A 335 17.41 -2.08 -19.87
C VAL A 335 17.32 -0.57 -19.66
N PRO A 336 18.31 0.23 -20.10
CA PRO A 336 18.24 1.68 -19.98
C PRO A 336 16.94 2.21 -20.57
N THR A 337 16.27 3.06 -19.81
CA THR A 337 15.02 3.72 -20.21
C THR A 337 15.31 4.91 -21.09
N SER A 338 14.33 5.32 -21.89
CA SER A 338 14.51 6.39 -22.85
C SER A 338 13.31 7.31 -22.97
N ILE A 339 13.54 8.53 -23.44
CA ILE A 339 12.53 9.41 -24.00
C ILE A 339 12.74 9.46 -25.51
N THR A 340 11.72 9.11 -26.29
CA THR A 340 11.80 9.11 -27.76
C THR A 340 10.65 9.90 -28.37
N GLY A 341 10.96 10.85 -29.25
CA GLY A 341 9.95 11.57 -30.06
C GLY A 341 9.11 12.62 -29.32
N LEU A 342 9.46 12.94 -28.08
CA LEU A 342 8.67 13.81 -27.21
C LEU A 342 8.84 15.29 -27.55
N ARG A 343 7.73 16.05 -27.47
CA ARG A 343 7.73 17.51 -27.42
C ARG A 343 7.53 18.01 -25.98
N VAL A 344 8.42 18.86 -25.51
CA VAL A 344 8.26 19.60 -24.24
C VAL A 344 8.35 21.10 -24.55
N PRO A 345 7.26 21.88 -24.50
CA PRO A 345 7.31 23.31 -24.73
C PRO A 345 7.88 24.08 -23.53
N ALA A 346 8.19 25.35 -23.76
CA ALA A 346 8.74 26.21 -22.74
C ALA A 346 7.74 26.37 -21.57
N THR A 347 8.13 25.83 -20.42
CA THR A 347 7.35 25.87 -19.18
C THR A 347 8.24 26.47 -18.09
N ALA A 348 7.70 27.36 -17.26
CA ALA A 348 8.49 28.00 -16.20
C ALA A 348 8.99 26.94 -15.21
N GLY A 349 10.32 26.83 -15.06
CA GLY A 349 10.95 25.82 -14.20
C GLY A 349 10.90 24.39 -14.74
N GLY A 350 10.52 24.19 -16.00
CA GLY A 350 10.50 22.87 -16.63
C GLY A 350 11.92 22.30 -16.82
N PHE A 351 12.03 20.99 -16.68
CA PHE A 351 13.27 20.23 -16.76
C PHE A 351 13.00 18.82 -17.28
N VAL A 352 13.96 18.21 -17.97
CA VAL A 352 13.89 16.83 -18.46
C VAL A 352 15.08 16.01 -17.96
N HIS A 353 14.81 14.89 -17.29
CA HIS A 353 15.81 13.91 -16.87
C HIS A 353 15.49 12.54 -17.47
N ALA A 354 16.47 11.89 -18.10
CA ALA A 354 16.34 10.49 -18.50
C ALA A 354 17.72 9.88 -18.74
N ASN A 355 17.83 8.54 -18.70
CA ASN A 355 19.06 7.89 -19.15
C ASN A 355 19.36 8.23 -20.61
N THR A 356 18.43 7.95 -21.53
CA THR A 356 18.60 8.19 -22.96
C THR A 356 17.51 9.10 -23.53
N ILE A 357 17.87 10.09 -24.36
CA ILE A 357 16.91 10.98 -25.03
C ILE A 357 17.17 10.97 -26.54
N GLN A 358 16.14 10.63 -27.31
CA GLN A 358 16.23 10.45 -28.77
C GLN A 358 15.14 11.23 -29.51
N THR A 359 15.51 11.79 -30.65
CA THR A 359 14.57 12.37 -31.64
C THR A 359 13.51 13.31 -31.05
N SER A 360 13.86 14.07 -30.01
CA SER A 360 12.92 14.86 -29.22
C SER A 360 13.11 16.37 -29.44
N ASN A 361 12.09 17.17 -29.10
CA ASN A 361 12.12 18.63 -29.13
C ASN A 361 11.80 19.18 -27.74
N ILE A 362 12.82 19.66 -27.04
CA ILE A 362 12.74 20.02 -25.63
C ILE A 362 13.06 21.51 -25.47
N SER A 363 12.10 22.27 -24.95
CA SER A 363 12.24 23.69 -24.65
C SER A 363 12.49 23.93 -23.15
N ALA A 364 13.32 23.10 -22.55
CA ALA A 364 13.68 23.05 -21.13
C ALA A 364 15.16 22.66 -20.97
N ASN A 365 15.67 22.69 -19.73
CA ASN A 365 16.98 22.14 -19.41
C ASN A 365 16.94 20.60 -19.41
N VAL A 366 18.06 19.96 -19.75
CA VAL A 366 18.16 18.51 -19.91
C VAL A 366 19.32 17.93 -19.10
N GLU A 367 19.06 16.86 -18.36
CA GLU A 367 20.06 15.96 -17.78
C GLU A 367 19.92 14.56 -18.37
N CYS A 368 21.02 13.96 -18.84
CA CYS A 368 20.97 12.61 -19.38
C CYS A 368 22.29 11.83 -19.38
N GLN A 369 22.25 10.53 -19.66
CA GLN A 369 23.47 9.78 -20.00
C GLN A 369 23.77 9.87 -21.50
N ILE A 370 22.74 9.77 -22.35
CA ILE A 370 22.87 9.72 -23.80
C ILE A 370 21.83 10.62 -24.46
N MET A 371 22.26 11.51 -25.36
CA MET A 371 21.39 12.31 -26.22
C MET A 371 21.68 12.04 -27.70
N GLU A 372 20.66 11.70 -28.49
CA GLU A 372 20.78 11.50 -29.93
C GLU A 372 19.71 12.24 -30.74
N SER A 373 20.11 12.91 -31.82
CA SER A 373 19.20 13.54 -32.79
C SER A 373 18.12 14.45 -32.16
N THR A 374 18.46 15.14 -31.08
CA THR A 374 17.52 15.89 -30.22
C THR A 374 17.78 17.39 -30.31
N THR A 375 16.69 18.18 -30.30
CA THR A 375 16.76 19.64 -30.24
C THR A 375 16.44 20.12 -28.83
N VAL A 376 17.30 20.97 -28.26
CA VAL A 376 17.14 21.51 -26.91
C VAL A 376 17.27 23.03 -26.92
N ALA A 377 16.29 23.74 -26.35
CA ALA A 377 16.36 25.19 -26.20
C ALA A 377 17.11 25.65 -24.93
N GLY A 378 17.09 24.82 -23.87
CA GLY A 378 17.77 25.08 -22.60
C GLY A 378 19.21 24.60 -22.56
N ASP A 379 19.77 24.57 -21.35
CA ASP A 379 21.09 24.01 -21.06
C ASP A 379 21.04 22.47 -21.03
N VAL A 380 22.16 21.81 -21.36
CA VAL A 380 22.28 20.35 -21.43
C VAL A 380 23.48 19.88 -20.62
N GLU A 381 23.24 18.94 -19.72
CA GLU A 381 24.27 18.16 -19.03
C GLU A 381 24.09 16.68 -19.38
N CYS A 382 25.02 16.09 -20.12
CA CYS A 382 24.90 14.67 -20.45
C CYS A 382 26.22 13.92 -20.53
N GLY A 383 26.23 12.59 -20.37
CA GLY A 383 27.43 11.79 -20.64
C GLY A 383 27.89 11.88 -22.10
N SER A 384 27.00 11.56 -23.04
CA SER A 384 27.30 11.65 -24.48
C SER A 384 26.19 12.34 -25.28
N ILE A 385 26.60 13.10 -26.29
CA ILE A 385 25.72 13.81 -27.20
C ILE A 385 26.14 13.52 -28.64
N ASN A 386 25.18 13.11 -29.47
CA ASN A 386 25.38 12.90 -30.91
C ASN A 386 24.23 13.54 -31.70
N GLN A 387 24.53 14.31 -32.74
CA GLN A 387 23.51 14.96 -33.58
C GLN A 387 22.55 15.88 -32.80
N GLY A 388 23.04 16.54 -31.74
CA GLY A 388 22.25 17.49 -30.95
C GLY A 388 22.17 18.87 -31.61
N THR A 389 21.02 19.54 -31.50
CA THR A 389 20.87 20.98 -31.83
C THR A 389 20.49 21.73 -30.56
N ILE A 390 21.44 22.45 -29.96
CA ILE A 390 21.32 22.97 -28.60
C ILE A 390 21.49 24.49 -28.62
N ALA A 391 20.50 25.21 -28.07
CA ALA A 391 20.56 26.67 -27.97
C ALA A 391 21.30 27.14 -26.69
N GLY A 392 21.18 26.40 -25.58
CA GLY A 392 21.86 26.70 -24.33
C GLY A 392 23.31 26.23 -24.27
N ASN A 393 23.85 26.20 -23.05
CA ASN A 393 25.18 25.70 -22.74
C ASN A 393 25.19 24.17 -22.62
N VAL A 394 26.35 23.57 -22.86
CA VAL A 394 26.55 22.13 -22.84
C VAL A 394 27.70 21.77 -21.92
N THR A 395 27.47 20.80 -21.03
CA THR A 395 28.49 20.08 -20.26
C THR A 395 28.36 18.60 -20.56
N ALA A 396 29.39 17.96 -21.15
CA ALA A 396 29.31 16.54 -21.49
C ALA A 396 30.65 15.83 -21.67
N GLU A 397 30.74 14.53 -21.40
CA GLU A 397 32.00 13.78 -21.59
C GLU A 397 32.37 13.72 -23.07
N ASN A 398 31.41 13.33 -23.94
CA ASN A 398 31.64 13.20 -25.37
C ASN A 398 30.56 13.92 -26.19
N VAL A 399 30.98 14.80 -27.11
CA VAL A 399 30.05 15.54 -27.99
C VAL A 399 30.43 15.35 -29.45
N THR A 400 29.49 14.88 -30.28
CA THR A 400 29.73 14.61 -31.69
C THR A 400 28.62 15.12 -32.60
N ASN A 401 28.97 15.53 -33.82
CA ASN A 401 28.03 15.91 -34.90
C ASN A 401 26.96 16.93 -34.48
N SER A 402 27.25 17.80 -33.51
CA SER A 402 26.25 18.65 -32.85
C SER A 402 26.41 20.13 -33.20
N VAL A 403 25.31 20.89 -33.12
CA VAL A 403 25.26 22.34 -33.27
C VAL A 403 24.91 22.96 -31.93
N ILE A 404 25.80 23.78 -31.38
CA ILE A 404 25.70 24.39 -30.05
C ILE A 404 25.79 25.90 -30.19
N SER A 405 24.75 26.61 -29.74
CA SER A 405 24.73 28.08 -29.77
C SER A 405 25.37 28.69 -28.51
N GLY A 406 25.24 28.04 -27.35
CA GLY A 406 25.89 28.45 -26.10
C GLY A 406 27.34 27.97 -25.95
N ASN A 407 27.81 27.92 -24.72
CA ASN A 407 29.16 27.44 -24.39
C ASN A 407 29.21 25.91 -24.35
N LEU A 408 30.38 25.32 -24.64
CA LEU A 408 30.64 23.89 -24.55
C LEU A 408 31.79 23.61 -23.57
N THR A 409 31.56 22.77 -22.57
CA THR A 409 32.57 22.16 -21.69
C THR A 409 32.55 20.65 -21.89
N CYS A 410 33.68 20.03 -22.24
CA CYS A 410 33.71 18.59 -22.54
C CYS A 410 35.05 17.89 -22.37
N GLU A 411 35.05 16.56 -22.24
CA GLU A 411 36.28 15.77 -22.29
C GLU A 411 36.75 15.55 -23.72
N THR A 412 35.85 15.11 -24.59
CA THR A 412 36.13 14.75 -25.98
C THR A 412 35.07 15.29 -26.92
N GLU A 413 35.47 15.62 -28.16
CA GLU A 413 34.54 16.12 -29.16
C GLU A 413 34.99 15.87 -30.60
N SER A 414 34.03 15.77 -31.53
CA SER A 414 34.33 15.73 -32.96
C SER A 414 33.18 16.24 -33.83
N SER A 415 33.50 16.90 -34.95
CA SER A 415 32.52 17.32 -35.98
C SER A 415 31.39 18.24 -35.46
N ASN A 416 31.66 19.07 -34.46
CA ASN A 416 30.68 20.00 -33.90
C ASN A 416 30.79 21.42 -34.45
N THR A 417 29.69 22.16 -34.44
CA THR A 417 29.65 23.61 -34.65
C THR A 417 29.28 24.29 -33.33
N VAL A 418 30.21 25.07 -32.76
CA VAL A 418 30.00 25.78 -31.48
C VAL A 418 30.10 27.28 -31.72
N SER A 419 29.04 28.02 -31.39
CA SER A 419 29.02 29.49 -31.52
C SER A 419 29.56 30.21 -30.29
N GLY A 420 29.36 29.65 -29.09
CA GLY A 420 29.90 30.18 -27.84
C GLY A 420 31.34 29.75 -27.56
N VAL A 421 31.75 29.84 -26.30
CA VAL A 421 33.09 29.45 -25.86
C VAL A 421 33.19 27.93 -25.75
N LYS A 422 34.28 27.37 -26.28
CA LYS A 422 34.59 25.95 -26.19
C LYS A 422 35.75 25.70 -25.22
N THR A 423 35.54 24.80 -24.26
CA THR A 423 36.48 24.42 -23.21
C THR A 423 36.62 22.90 -23.15
N CYS A 424 37.51 22.33 -23.97
CA CYS A 424 37.81 20.89 -23.98
C CYS A 424 39.32 20.65 -24.23
N PRO A 425 39.95 19.62 -23.63
CA PRO A 425 39.37 18.65 -22.70
C PRO A 425 39.21 19.23 -21.28
N THR A 426 38.15 18.86 -20.57
CA THR A 426 37.90 19.12 -19.15
C THR A 426 37.14 17.93 -18.60
N ALA A 427 37.62 17.34 -17.50
CA ALA A 427 36.95 16.22 -16.85
C ALA A 427 35.56 16.65 -16.38
N VAL A 428 34.56 15.83 -16.70
CA VAL A 428 33.16 16.06 -16.29
C VAL A 428 32.56 14.73 -15.85
N ASP A 429 31.76 14.75 -14.78
CA ASP A 429 31.03 13.58 -14.34
C ASP A 429 29.61 13.63 -14.94
N PRO A 430 29.10 12.55 -15.55
CA PRO A 430 27.78 12.54 -16.16
C PRO A 430 26.67 12.45 -15.08
N PRO A 431 25.48 13.03 -15.32
CA PRO A 431 24.36 12.97 -14.39
C PRO A 431 23.92 11.53 -14.12
N VAL A 432 23.81 11.12 -12.86
CA VAL A 432 23.31 9.77 -12.50
C VAL A 432 21.82 9.63 -12.82
N ASP A 433 21.39 8.42 -13.18
CA ASP A 433 19.98 8.14 -13.45
C ASP A 433 19.11 8.37 -12.19
N ALA A 434 17.94 8.97 -12.39
CA ALA A 434 16.93 9.11 -11.34
C ALA A 434 16.51 7.73 -10.77
N PRO A 435 16.30 7.63 -9.44
CA PRO A 435 15.88 6.39 -8.80
C PRO A 435 14.40 6.10 -9.04
N PRO A 436 13.98 4.86 -9.36
CA PRO A 436 12.56 4.52 -9.51
C PRO A 436 11.72 4.94 -8.30
N GLU A 437 10.44 5.25 -8.53
CA GLU A 437 9.49 5.59 -7.47
C GLU A 437 8.43 4.52 -7.26
N ASN A 438 7.98 4.36 -6.03
CA ASN A 438 6.85 3.49 -5.71
C ASN A 438 5.54 4.07 -6.24
N MET A 439 4.60 3.20 -6.61
CA MET A 439 3.24 3.62 -6.97
C MET A 439 2.56 4.37 -5.80
N PRO A 440 1.75 5.41 -6.09
CA PRO A 440 1.19 6.30 -5.08
C PRO A 440 0.16 5.62 -4.18
N ILE A 441 -0.50 4.55 -4.65
CA ILE A 441 -1.48 3.77 -3.89
C ILE A 441 -0.97 2.35 -3.64
N SER A 442 -1.07 1.90 -2.40
CA SER A 442 -0.65 0.57 -2.00
C SER A 442 -1.75 -0.49 -2.08
N ASN A 443 -1.38 -1.76 -2.27
CA ASN A 443 -2.32 -2.89 -2.20
C ASN A 443 -2.98 -3.00 -0.82
N ALA A 444 -2.28 -2.60 0.24
CA ALA A 444 -2.81 -2.60 1.60
C ALA A 444 -3.88 -1.51 1.82
N GLN A 445 -3.70 -0.34 1.21
CA GLN A 445 -4.71 0.72 1.19
C GLN A 445 -5.95 0.30 0.40
N ILE A 446 -5.77 -0.31 -0.77
CA ILE A 446 -6.88 -0.90 -1.55
C ILE A 446 -7.64 -1.93 -0.72
N LYS A 447 -6.93 -2.87 -0.08
CA LYS A 447 -7.55 -3.88 0.78
C LYS A 447 -8.31 -3.28 1.97
N GLN A 448 -7.82 -2.18 2.55
CA GLN A 448 -8.54 -1.50 3.62
C GLN A 448 -9.86 -0.92 3.10
N TRP A 449 -9.85 -0.27 1.95
CA TRP A 449 -11.07 0.24 1.33
C TRP A 449 -12.05 -0.86 0.92
N GLU A 450 -11.58 -2.04 0.49
CA GLU A 450 -12.42 -3.21 0.24
C GLU A 450 -13.15 -3.67 1.51
N ILE A 451 -12.44 -3.73 2.65
CA ILE A 451 -13.02 -4.05 3.96
C ILE A 451 -14.11 -3.02 4.31
N ASP A 452 -13.82 -1.74 4.13
CA ASP A 452 -14.76 -0.65 4.47
C ASP A 452 -16.02 -0.72 3.58
N ALA A 453 -15.88 -1.04 2.30
CA ALA A 453 -16.98 -1.27 1.37
C ALA A 453 -17.86 -2.47 1.79
N GLU A 454 -17.25 -3.59 2.18
CA GLU A 454 -17.96 -4.78 2.65
C GLU A 454 -18.69 -4.54 3.99
N ILE A 455 -18.10 -3.74 4.87
CA ILE A 455 -18.74 -3.24 6.10
C ILE A 455 -19.96 -2.37 5.75
N GLY A 456 -19.89 -1.55 4.70
CA GLY A 456 -21.03 -0.77 4.23
C GLY A 456 -22.22 -1.62 3.74
N GLY A 457 -21.96 -2.78 3.14
CA GLY A 457 -23.00 -3.69 2.67
C GLY A 457 -22.51 -4.60 1.55
N VAL A 458 -23.32 -5.61 1.20
CA VAL A 458 -23.07 -6.45 0.02
C VAL A 458 -24.32 -6.44 -0.85
N VAL A 459 -24.16 -6.07 -2.13
CA VAL A 459 -25.19 -6.17 -3.16
C VAL A 459 -24.88 -7.40 -4.02
N THR A 460 -25.80 -8.36 -3.98
CA THR A 460 -25.82 -9.46 -4.93
C THR A 460 -26.64 -9.05 -6.15
N PRO A 461 -26.09 -9.12 -7.37
CA PRO A 461 -26.84 -8.80 -8.58
C PRO A 461 -28.12 -9.67 -8.71
N PRO A 462 -29.16 -9.20 -9.43
CA PRO A 462 -30.42 -9.95 -9.58
C PRO A 462 -30.26 -11.35 -10.20
N GLY A 463 -29.24 -11.55 -11.03
CA GLY A 463 -28.89 -12.86 -11.62
C GLY A 463 -28.10 -13.80 -10.70
N GLY A 464 -27.74 -13.36 -9.49
CA GLY A 464 -26.88 -14.08 -8.56
C GLY A 464 -25.43 -13.59 -8.54
N VAL A 465 -24.61 -14.21 -7.69
CA VAL A 465 -23.18 -13.89 -7.51
C VAL A 465 -22.42 -14.06 -8.83
N GLY A 466 -21.56 -13.10 -9.16
CA GLY A 466 -20.75 -13.09 -10.38
C GLY A 466 -21.50 -12.61 -11.64
N THR A 467 -22.80 -12.32 -11.56
CA THR A 467 -23.56 -11.76 -12.68
C THR A 467 -23.51 -10.22 -12.70
N THR A 468 -24.18 -9.59 -13.66
CA THR A 468 -24.14 -8.12 -13.82
C THR A 468 -25.26 -7.43 -13.05
N TYR A 469 -24.90 -6.43 -12.25
CA TYR A 469 -25.81 -5.48 -11.65
C TYR A 469 -25.90 -4.22 -12.52
N THR A 470 -27.01 -4.06 -13.25
CA THR A 470 -27.31 -2.84 -13.99
C THR A 470 -27.95 -1.82 -13.05
N VAL A 471 -27.28 -0.68 -12.85
CA VAL A 471 -27.72 0.34 -11.88
C VAL A 471 -28.92 1.12 -12.43
N PRO A 472 -30.05 1.18 -11.71
CA PRO A 472 -31.17 2.04 -12.09
C PRO A 472 -30.79 3.53 -12.01
N ASN A 473 -31.39 4.36 -12.88
CA ASN A 473 -31.20 5.81 -12.83
C ASN A 473 -31.66 6.40 -11.48
N GLY A 474 -30.87 7.33 -10.92
CA GLY A 474 -31.15 8.00 -9.64
C GLY A 474 -30.76 7.18 -8.41
N THR A 475 -30.03 6.08 -8.57
CA THR A 475 -29.60 5.23 -7.45
C THR A 475 -28.51 5.93 -6.64
N THR A 476 -28.59 5.84 -5.31
CA THR A 476 -27.47 6.14 -4.40
C THR A 476 -26.75 4.85 -4.04
N LEU A 477 -25.44 4.79 -4.26
CA LEU A 477 -24.59 3.63 -4.00
C LEU A 477 -23.42 4.01 -3.09
N GLY A 478 -22.98 3.09 -2.24
CA GLY A 478 -21.82 3.29 -1.37
C GLY A 478 -22.17 3.74 0.07
N PRO A 479 -21.38 3.33 1.08
CA PRO A 479 -20.31 2.32 0.99
C PRO A 479 -20.87 0.91 0.74
N VAL A 480 -20.34 0.17 -0.24
CA VAL A 480 -20.90 -1.15 -0.61
C VAL A 480 -19.94 -2.02 -1.44
N LYS A 481 -20.00 -3.33 -1.22
CA LYS A 481 -19.42 -4.36 -2.10
C LYS A 481 -20.46 -4.89 -3.10
N ILE A 482 -20.12 -4.95 -4.38
CA ILE A 482 -20.91 -5.59 -5.45
C ILE A 482 -20.31 -6.96 -5.74
N ASP A 483 -21.06 -8.03 -5.48
CA ASP A 483 -20.59 -9.42 -5.64
C ASP A 483 -20.80 -9.91 -7.10
N GLY A 484 -20.30 -9.13 -8.05
CA GLY A 484 -20.45 -9.33 -9.50
C GLY A 484 -19.97 -8.13 -10.32
N ASN A 485 -20.41 -8.03 -11.57
CA ASN A 485 -20.08 -6.90 -12.45
C ASN A 485 -21.00 -5.71 -12.14
N LEU A 486 -20.51 -4.48 -12.32
CA LEU A 486 -21.28 -3.25 -12.22
C LEU A 486 -21.43 -2.62 -13.61
N PHE A 487 -22.67 -2.37 -14.04
CA PHE A 487 -22.94 -1.75 -15.34
C PHE A 487 -23.83 -0.51 -15.17
N ILE A 488 -23.37 0.63 -15.66
CA ILE A 488 -24.09 1.90 -15.61
C ILE A 488 -24.23 2.40 -17.05
N THR A 489 -25.47 2.63 -17.48
CA THR A 489 -25.72 3.03 -18.86
C THR A 489 -27.01 3.83 -19.05
N ASN A 490 -27.30 4.22 -20.30
CA ASN A 490 -28.53 4.91 -20.72
C ASN A 490 -28.80 6.20 -19.95
N SER A 491 -27.79 7.07 -19.83
CA SER A 491 -27.89 8.35 -19.12
C SER A 491 -28.29 8.23 -17.65
N ALA A 492 -28.00 7.10 -17.02
CA ALA A 492 -28.21 6.93 -15.58
C ALA A 492 -27.32 7.89 -14.78
N GLN A 493 -27.93 8.56 -13.82
CA GLN A 493 -27.29 9.43 -12.83
C GLN A 493 -27.16 8.64 -11.53
N VAL A 494 -25.93 8.37 -11.10
CA VAL A 494 -25.64 7.61 -9.88
C VAL A 494 -24.98 8.52 -8.86
N THR A 495 -25.54 8.58 -7.65
CA THR A 495 -24.92 9.30 -6.52
C THR A 495 -24.06 8.33 -5.72
N MET A 496 -22.77 8.61 -5.60
CA MET A 496 -21.84 7.87 -4.77
C MET A 496 -21.84 8.45 -3.35
N ASN A 497 -22.17 7.64 -2.35
CA ASN A 497 -22.26 8.03 -0.94
C ASN A 497 -21.24 7.29 -0.05
N GLY A 498 -20.15 6.82 -0.65
CA GLY A 498 -19.06 6.08 0.00
C GLY A 498 -18.33 5.19 -0.97
N ILE A 499 -17.36 4.43 -0.47
CA ILE A 499 -16.52 3.54 -1.28
C ILE A 499 -17.37 2.45 -1.96
N ILE A 500 -17.12 2.21 -3.24
CA ILE A 500 -17.76 1.11 -3.99
C ILE A 500 -16.68 0.10 -4.34
N TRP A 501 -16.80 -1.14 -3.87
CA TRP A 501 -15.96 -2.24 -4.32
C TRP A 501 -16.74 -3.14 -5.28
N VAL A 502 -16.31 -3.23 -6.53
CA VAL A 502 -16.83 -4.13 -7.55
C VAL A 502 -15.91 -5.33 -7.65
N LYS A 503 -16.40 -6.52 -7.28
CA LYS A 503 -15.60 -7.75 -7.36
C LYS A 503 -15.42 -8.25 -8.80
N GLY A 504 -16.37 -7.94 -9.69
CA GLY A 504 -16.26 -8.25 -11.12
C GLY A 504 -15.63 -7.12 -11.93
N ASN A 505 -16.19 -6.86 -13.11
CA ASN A 505 -15.80 -5.76 -13.98
C ASN A 505 -16.74 -4.55 -13.83
N LEU A 506 -16.22 -3.36 -14.06
CA LEU A 506 -16.98 -2.12 -14.14
C LEU A 506 -17.14 -1.71 -15.61
N THR A 507 -18.36 -1.37 -16.01
CA THR A 507 -18.63 -0.78 -17.33
C THR A 507 -19.53 0.44 -17.19
N ILE A 508 -19.11 1.57 -17.77
CA ILE A 508 -19.87 2.81 -17.88
C ILE A 508 -20.02 3.13 -19.38
N ASP A 509 -21.24 3.36 -19.85
CA ASP A 509 -21.50 3.56 -21.28
C ASP A 509 -22.73 4.44 -21.53
N ASN A 510 -22.84 5.06 -22.71
CA ASN A 510 -23.99 5.84 -23.16
C ASN A 510 -24.39 7.00 -22.24
N ASN A 511 -23.47 7.95 -22.01
CA ASN A 511 -23.69 9.21 -21.30
C ASN A 511 -24.10 9.04 -19.82
N ALA A 512 -23.62 7.97 -19.17
CA ALA A 512 -23.91 7.70 -17.77
C ALA A 512 -22.94 8.47 -16.85
N ASP A 513 -23.48 9.01 -15.76
CA ASP A 513 -22.75 9.89 -14.86
C ASP A 513 -22.71 9.31 -13.44
N ILE A 514 -21.55 9.40 -12.81
CA ILE A 514 -21.35 9.12 -11.39
C ILE A 514 -20.93 10.41 -10.70
N LYS A 515 -21.61 10.77 -9.62
CA LYS A 515 -21.28 11.95 -8.84
C LYS A 515 -21.15 11.63 -7.36
N LEU A 516 -20.05 12.07 -6.74
CA LEU A 516 -19.88 11.99 -5.30
C LEU A 516 -20.92 12.87 -4.60
N SER A 517 -21.49 12.38 -3.50
CA SER A 517 -22.49 13.11 -2.74
C SER A 517 -21.93 14.47 -2.28
N PRO A 518 -22.70 15.58 -2.42
CA PRO A 518 -22.29 16.90 -1.93
C PRO A 518 -21.93 16.94 -0.44
N SER A 519 -22.41 15.97 0.36
CA SER A 519 -22.10 15.86 1.78
C SER A 519 -20.62 15.63 2.10
N PHE A 520 -19.80 15.24 1.13
CA PHE A 520 -18.36 15.02 1.31
C PHE A 520 -17.57 16.32 1.42
N GLY A 521 -18.10 17.47 0.98
CA GLY A 521 -17.32 18.70 0.91
C GLY A 521 -16.04 18.48 0.10
N SER A 522 -14.88 18.89 0.62
CA SER A 522 -13.58 18.68 -0.05
C SER A 522 -13.03 17.25 0.04
N GLN A 523 -13.76 16.30 0.65
CA GLN A 523 -13.31 14.91 0.73
C GLN A 523 -13.53 14.18 -0.60
N SER A 524 -12.68 13.19 -0.85
CA SER A 524 -12.70 12.34 -2.05
C SER A 524 -13.14 10.92 -1.71
N SER A 525 -13.53 10.13 -2.71
CA SER A 525 -13.84 8.71 -2.51
C SER A 525 -13.37 7.85 -3.68
N VAL A 526 -13.46 6.53 -3.54
CA VAL A 526 -12.87 5.57 -4.48
C VAL A 526 -13.84 4.47 -4.90
N ILE A 527 -13.79 4.14 -6.19
CA ILE A 527 -14.38 2.95 -6.78
C ILE A 527 -13.25 1.95 -7.02
N ILE A 528 -13.29 0.82 -6.32
CA ILE A 528 -12.32 -0.26 -6.45
C ILE A 528 -12.91 -1.33 -7.35
N VAL A 529 -12.13 -1.78 -8.32
CA VAL A 529 -12.52 -2.85 -9.24
C VAL A 529 -11.44 -3.93 -9.15
N ASP A 530 -11.63 -4.87 -8.23
CA ASP A 530 -10.65 -5.91 -7.86
C ASP A 530 -11.35 -7.23 -7.52
N ASP A 531 -10.85 -8.33 -8.08
CA ASP A 531 -11.02 -9.66 -7.50
C ASP A 531 -9.65 -10.17 -7.06
N PRO A 532 -9.31 -10.13 -5.76
CA PRO A 532 -8.03 -10.61 -5.26
C PRO A 532 -7.71 -12.06 -5.63
N SER A 533 -8.72 -12.87 -5.97
CA SER A 533 -8.55 -14.26 -6.40
C SER A 533 -8.34 -14.41 -7.90
N TYR A 534 -8.72 -13.42 -8.71
CA TYR A 534 -8.79 -13.50 -10.18
C TYR A 534 -8.28 -12.25 -10.91
N GLN A 535 -7.25 -11.59 -10.37
CA GLN A 535 -6.68 -10.35 -10.93
C GLN A 535 -6.17 -10.46 -12.38
N GLN A 536 -5.98 -11.67 -12.93
CA GLN A 536 -5.63 -11.85 -14.35
C GLN A 536 -6.81 -11.63 -15.30
N THR A 537 -8.05 -11.81 -14.83
CA THR A 537 -9.24 -11.89 -15.71
C THR A 537 -10.42 -11.04 -15.24
N GLN A 538 -10.46 -10.65 -13.96
CA GLN A 538 -11.47 -9.80 -13.33
C GLN A 538 -10.85 -8.48 -12.85
N GLY A 539 -11.69 -7.52 -12.49
CA GLY A 539 -11.22 -6.20 -12.06
C GLY A 539 -11.07 -5.21 -13.21
N LYS A 540 -11.62 -5.50 -14.40
CA LYS A 540 -11.47 -4.63 -15.57
C LYS A 540 -12.44 -3.45 -15.52
N VAL A 541 -11.97 -2.29 -15.95
CA VAL A 541 -12.76 -1.07 -16.06
C VAL A 541 -12.87 -0.68 -17.53
N VAL A 542 -14.08 -0.46 -18.00
CA VAL A 542 -14.36 0.03 -19.34
C VAL A 542 -15.28 1.24 -19.24
N ILE A 543 -14.81 2.39 -19.70
CA ILE A 543 -15.61 3.61 -19.80
C ILE A 543 -15.68 4.02 -21.26
N ASN A 544 -16.90 4.03 -21.80
CA ASN A 544 -17.20 4.37 -23.18
C ASN A 544 -18.03 5.67 -23.23
N ASN A 545 -18.27 6.16 -24.45
CA ASN A 545 -19.24 7.18 -24.87
C ASN A 545 -19.77 8.11 -23.77
N ASN A 546 -19.04 9.20 -23.54
CA ASN A 546 -19.43 10.34 -22.72
C ASN A 546 -19.74 10.00 -21.25
N GLY A 547 -19.03 9.04 -20.65
CA GLY A 547 -19.12 8.82 -19.20
C GLY A 547 -18.48 9.98 -18.43
N ASP A 548 -19.19 10.53 -17.44
CA ASP A 548 -18.66 11.59 -16.57
C ASP A 548 -18.57 11.09 -15.12
N ILE A 549 -17.43 11.31 -14.49
CA ILE A 549 -17.22 10.96 -13.08
C ILE A 549 -16.84 12.23 -12.36
N GLN A 550 -17.65 12.67 -11.40
CA GLN A 550 -17.48 13.94 -10.71
C GLN A 550 -17.28 13.76 -9.21
N GLY A 551 -16.45 14.63 -8.64
CA GLY A 551 -16.40 14.86 -7.19
C GLY A 551 -17.69 15.46 -6.61
N SER A 552 -17.63 15.89 -5.36
CA SER A 552 -18.80 16.39 -4.62
C SER A 552 -19.37 17.70 -5.19
N GLY A 553 -18.58 18.41 -5.99
CA GLY A 553 -18.81 19.76 -6.46
C GLY A 553 -18.09 20.84 -5.63
N ALA A 554 -17.43 20.47 -4.54
CA ALA A 554 -16.45 21.33 -3.87
C ALA A 554 -15.10 21.27 -4.56
N ALA A 555 -14.26 22.30 -4.35
CA ALA A 555 -12.85 22.25 -4.74
C ALA A 555 -12.14 21.09 -4.03
N ASP A 556 -11.14 20.51 -4.70
CA ASP A 556 -10.29 19.43 -4.19
C ASP A 556 -11.02 18.11 -3.86
N SER A 557 -12.26 17.96 -4.31
CA SER A 557 -13.04 16.72 -4.18
C SER A 557 -13.03 15.94 -5.49
N TYR A 558 -12.58 14.69 -5.42
CA TYR A 558 -12.39 13.82 -6.59
C TYR A 558 -12.97 12.43 -6.35
N VAL A 559 -13.19 11.71 -7.45
CA VAL A 559 -13.44 10.27 -7.42
C VAL A 559 -12.30 9.56 -8.13
N MET A 560 -11.69 8.61 -7.44
CA MET A 560 -10.68 7.72 -8.03
C MET A 560 -11.31 6.41 -8.45
N VAL A 561 -10.96 5.93 -9.64
CA VAL A 561 -11.27 4.57 -10.09
C VAL A 561 -9.99 3.76 -10.09
N ALA A 562 -9.91 2.77 -9.20
CA ALA A 562 -8.74 1.94 -8.99
C ALA A 562 -8.98 0.50 -9.48
N SER A 563 -8.08 -0.01 -10.32
CA SER A 563 -8.07 -1.41 -10.76
C SER A 563 -6.74 -2.09 -10.41
N THR A 564 -6.83 -3.28 -9.87
CA THR A 564 -5.69 -4.18 -9.58
C THR A 564 -5.52 -5.25 -10.67
N ASN A 565 -6.32 -5.20 -11.75
CA ASN A 565 -6.23 -6.16 -12.84
C ASN A 565 -4.82 -6.12 -13.45
N LYS A 566 -4.27 -7.31 -13.71
CA LYS A 566 -2.91 -7.54 -14.22
C LYS A 566 -2.88 -7.87 -15.71
N GLY A 567 -3.98 -7.59 -16.43
CA GLY A 567 -4.06 -7.73 -17.87
C GLY A 567 -2.98 -6.91 -18.55
N ILE A 568 -1.86 -7.57 -18.87
CA ILE A 568 -0.72 -7.06 -19.65
C ILE A 568 -0.40 -8.02 -20.81
N THR A 569 -1.21 -9.05 -21.02
CA THR A 569 -1.01 -9.99 -22.12
C THR A 569 -1.41 -9.34 -23.45
N ALA A 570 -0.47 -8.56 -24.01
CA ALA A 570 -0.53 -7.71 -25.19
C ALA A 570 -1.20 -6.33 -24.98
N LEU A 571 -0.79 -5.34 -25.78
CA LEU A 571 -1.33 -3.97 -25.88
C LEU A 571 -2.83 -3.94 -26.31
N THR A 572 -3.56 -5.04 -26.12
CA THR A 572 -4.94 -5.27 -26.57
C THR A 572 -5.85 -5.68 -25.42
N ASP A 573 -5.34 -5.79 -24.19
CA ASP A 573 -6.14 -6.19 -23.02
C ASP A 573 -5.88 -5.29 -21.79
N PRO A 574 -6.28 -4.01 -21.84
CA PRO A 574 -6.09 -3.08 -20.72
C PRO A 574 -6.87 -3.48 -19.46
N ALA A 575 -6.30 -3.13 -18.30
CA ALA A 575 -6.99 -3.19 -17.02
C ALA A 575 -8.05 -2.09 -16.93
N ILE A 576 -7.73 -0.91 -17.46
CA ILE A 576 -8.64 0.23 -17.55
C ILE A 576 -8.60 0.74 -19.00
N HIS A 577 -9.75 0.73 -19.67
CA HIS A 577 -9.94 1.25 -21.01
C HIS A 577 -10.93 2.40 -21.01
N ILE A 578 -10.49 3.57 -21.46
CA ILE A 578 -11.28 4.80 -21.48
C ILE A 578 -11.33 5.32 -22.92
N GLN A 579 -12.53 5.58 -23.43
CA GLN A 579 -12.71 6.10 -24.78
C GLN A 579 -13.92 7.02 -24.93
N ASN A 580 -13.83 7.94 -25.88
CA ASN A 580 -14.90 8.79 -26.41
C ASN A 580 -15.45 9.83 -25.41
N ASN A 581 -14.69 10.91 -25.21
CA ASN A 581 -15.06 12.12 -24.45
C ASN A 581 -15.46 11.89 -22.98
N VAL A 582 -14.61 11.18 -22.23
CA VAL A 582 -14.76 10.97 -20.78
C VAL A 582 -14.14 12.14 -19.99
N SER A 583 -14.72 12.52 -18.84
CA SER A 583 -14.29 13.65 -18.01
C SER A 583 -14.21 13.31 -16.50
N GLY A 584 -13.30 13.98 -15.78
CA GLY A 584 -13.47 14.33 -14.35
C GLY A 584 -12.92 13.39 -13.26
N ALA A 585 -12.19 12.33 -13.61
CA ALA A 585 -11.70 11.34 -12.64
C ALA A 585 -10.18 11.15 -12.59
N ILE A 586 -9.75 10.57 -11.47
CA ILE A 586 -8.42 10.02 -11.23
C ILE A 586 -8.48 8.53 -11.60
N PHE A 587 -7.56 8.05 -12.44
CA PHE A 587 -7.50 6.63 -12.82
C PHE A 587 -6.21 5.99 -12.37
N PHE A 588 -6.33 4.90 -11.62
CA PHE A 588 -5.19 4.22 -11.02
C PHE A 588 -5.18 2.72 -11.35
N THR A 589 -4.03 2.22 -11.83
CA THR A 589 -3.75 0.78 -11.82
C THR A 589 -2.30 0.49 -11.42
N SER A 590 -2.12 -0.42 -10.45
CA SER A 590 -0.79 -0.73 -9.91
C SER A 590 0.00 -1.74 -10.76
N GLN A 591 -0.69 -2.53 -11.59
CA GLN A 591 -0.11 -3.70 -12.26
C GLN A 591 -0.64 -3.91 -13.68
N GLY A 592 -1.57 -3.08 -14.14
CA GLY A 592 -2.22 -3.22 -15.45
C GLY A 592 -1.87 -2.09 -16.40
N MET A 593 -2.32 -2.25 -17.65
CA MET A 593 -2.30 -1.17 -18.63
C MET A 593 -3.53 -0.26 -18.47
N LEU A 594 -3.29 1.05 -18.43
CA LEU A 594 -4.31 2.10 -18.53
C LEU A 594 -4.24 2.67 -19.95
N GLU A 595 -5.30 2.46 -20.73
CA GLU A 595 -5.43 2.94 -22.10
C GLU A 595 -6.53 4.00 -22.17
N ILE A 596 -6.18 5.17 -22.68
CA ILE A 596 -7.07 6.32 -22.78
C ILE A 596 -7.02 6.82 -24.21
N SER A 597 -8.20 6.95 -24.84
CA SER A 597 -8.30 7.38 -26.23
C SER A 597 -9.48 8.30 -26.52
N ASN A 598 -9.43 8.97 -27.69
CA ASN A 598 -10.54 9.69 -28.31
C ASN A 598 -11.13 10.83 -27.45
N ASN A 599 -10.38 11.92 -27.33
CA ASN A 599 -10.78 13.19 -26.69
C ASN A 599 -11.21 13.07 -25.21
N ALA A 600 -10.62 12.15 -24.45
CA ALA A 600 -10.85 12.10 -23.00
C ALA A 600 -10.06 13.21 -22.28
N GLU A 601 -10.67 13.80 -21.25
CA GLU A 601 -10.10 14.87 -20.42
C GLU A 601 -10.05 14.42 -18.95
N LEU A 602 -8.86 14.22 -18.40
CA LEU A 602 -8.68 13.62 -17.07
C LEU A 602 -7.92 14.55 -16.12
N ASN A 603 -8.13 14.37 -14.82
CA ASN A 603 -7.38 15.11 -13.79
C ASN A 603 -6.02 14.48 -13.47
N GLU A 604 -5.95 13.14 -13.51
CA GLU A 604 -4.75 12.37 -13.17
C GLU A 604 -4.84 10.97 -13.78
N ALA A 605 -3.70 10.43 -14.18
CA ALA A 605 -3.59 9.05 -14.64
C ALA A 605 -2.30 8.38 -14.14
N THR A 606 -2.46 7.32 -13.35
CA THR A 606 -1.38 6.45 -12.89
C THR A 606 -1.59 5.01 -13.36
N GLY A 607 -0.57 4.42 -13.98
CA GLY A 607 -0.62 3.04 -14.48
C GLY A 607 0.73 2.35 -14.48
N TYR A 608 0.76 1.01 -14.50
CA TYR A 608 2.03 0.29 -14.73
C TYR A 608 2.55 0.54 -16.15
N LEU A 609 1.65 0.52 -17.13
CA LEU A 609 1.84 0.98 -18.51
C LEU A 609 0.70 1.96 -18.82
N LEU A 610 1.02 3.12 -19.38
CA LEU A 610 0.05 4.13 -19.76
C LEU A 610 0.08 4.38 -21.27
N GLN A 611 -1.08 4.38 -21.90
CA GLN A 611 -1.26 4.70 -23.32
C GLN A 611 -2.25 5.84 -23.48
N LEU A 612 -1.80 6.94 -24.08
CA LEU A 612 -2.62 8.12 -24.40
C LEU A 612 -2.68 8.29 -25.92
N ASP A 613 -3.87 8.22 -26.52
CA ASP A 613 -4.03 8.32 -27.97
C ASP A 613 -5.20 9.23 -28.37
N ASN A 614 -5.06 9.92 -29.49
CA ASN A 614 -6.10 10.68 -30.18
C ASN A 614 -6.75 11.78 -29.31
N ASN A 615 -6.03 12.90 -29.20
CA ASN A 615 -6.43 14.16 -28.55
C ASN A 615 -6.82 14.01 -27.06
N VAL A 616 -6.20 13.07 -26.35
CA VAL A 616 -6.36 12.95 -24.90
C VAL A 616 -5.65 14.10 -24.19
N GLU A 617 -6.29 14.66 -23.18
CA GLU A 617 -5.71 15.69 -22.32
C GLU A 617 -5.75 15.25 -20.85
N VAL A 618 -4.59 15.24 -20.19
CA VAL A 618 -4.49 15.06 -18.73
C VAL A 618 -4.09 16.39 -18.12
N THR A 619 -4.93 16.97 -17.27
CA THR A 619 -4.69 18.26 -16.61
C THR A 619 -4.57 18.09 -15.11
N TYR A 620 -3.33 18.18 -14.61
CA TYR A 620 -3.05 18.07 -13.19
C TYR A 620 -3.57 19.29 -12.42
N GLU A 621 -4.25 19.03 -11.31
CA GLU A 621 -4.70 20.03 -10.36
C GLU A 621 -3.86 19.96 -9.07
N SER A 622 -3.38 21.11 -8.58
CA SER A 622 -2.49 21.16 -7.41
C SER A 622 -3.11 20.59 -6.12
N GLY A 623 -4.44 20.50 -6.04
CA GLY A 623 -5.16 19.89 -4.92
C GLY A 623 -4.87 18.38 -4.76
N LEU A 624 -4.45 17.70 -5.83
CA LEU A 624 -4.21 16.25 -5.87
C LEU A 624 -3.05 15.78 -4.97
N ALA A 625 -2.09 16.65 -4.67
CA ALA A 625 -0.94 16.34 -3.81
C ALA A 625 -1.33 16.06 -2.34
N SER A 626 -2.52 16.51 -1.91
CA SER A 626 -3.01 16.37 -0.53
C SER A 626 -4.46 15.90 -0.49
N THR A 627 -4.80 14.89 -1.31
CA THR A 627 -6.15 14.36 -1.36
C THR A 627 -6.42 13.34 -0.26
N SER A 628 -7.53 13.54 0.46
CA SER A 628 -8.01 12.63 1.49
C SER A 628 -9.16 11.79 0.95
N PHE A 629 -8.95 10.49 0.84
CA PHE A 629 -9.99 9.54 0.43
C PHE A 629 -10.69 8.97 1.67
N THR A 630 -12.02 9.02 1.70
CA THR A 630 -12.84 8.56 2.83
C THR A 630 -13.91 7.55 2.40
N SER A 631 -14.30 6.70 3.36
CA SER A 631 -15.42 5.76 3.25
C SER A 631 -16.80 6.40 3.22
N GLY A 632 -16.92 7.66 3.63
CA GLY A 632 -18.19 8.37 3.74
C GLY A 632 -18.08 9.71 4.49
N PRO A 633 -19.15 10.53 4.51
CA PRO A 633 -19.27 11.70 5.37
C PRO A 633 -19.53 11.30 6.83
N GLY A 634 -19.96 10.04 7.05
CA GLY A 634 -19.87 9.32 8.33
C GLY A 634 -18.93 8.12 8.15
N GLY A 635 -18.21 7.78 9.20
CA GLY A 635 -17.21 6.74 9.25
C GLY A 635 -17.72 5.36 9.66
N ILE A 636 -16.78 4.53 10.12
CA ILE A 636 -17.07 3.23 10.73
C ILE A 636 -17.13 3.46 12.24
N TRP A 637 -18.24 3.06 12.88
CA TRP A 637 -18.34 3.06 14.33
C TRP A 637 -17.36 2.03 14.90
N ARG A 638 -16.31 2.51 15.57
CA ARG A 638 -15.32 1.68 16.25
C ARG A 638 -15.27 2.05 17.72
N ALA A 639 -14.91 1.07 18.56
CA ALA A 639 -14.54 1.34 19.94
C ALA A 639 -13.37 2.33 19.97
N LEU A 640 -13.53 3.44 20.69
CA LEU A 640 -12.45 4.38 20.94
C LEU A 640 -11.47 3.75 21.92
N ASP A 641 -10.18 3.78 21.58
CA ASP A 641 -9.11 3.24 22.41
C ASP A 641 -9.17 3.83 23.83
N GLU A 642 -8.84 3.03 24.84
CA GLU A 642 -8.83 3.40 26.26
C GLU A 642 -10.20 3.79 26.87
N THR A 643 -11.31 3.60 26.15
CA THR A 643 -12.68 3.85 26.69
C THR A 643 -13.40 2.61 27.20
N TRP A 644 -12.77 1.45 27.12
CA TRP A 644 -13.32 0.21 27.66
C TRP A 644 -13.30 0.26 29.19
N GLU A 645 -14.47 0.06 29.81
CA GLU A 645 -14.60 -0.09 31.26
C GLU A 645 -15.55 -1.24 31.63
N GLU A 646 -15.16 -2.02 32.65
CA GLU A 646 -16.06 -2.93 33.35
C GLU A 646 -16.64 -2.20 34.58
N LEU A 647 -17.97 -2.16 34.69
CA LEU A 647 -18.72 -1.44 35.74
C LEU A 647 -19.07 -2.30 36.96
#